data_AF-A0A532ENI5-F1
#
_entry.id   AF-A0A532ENI5-F1
#
_cell.length_a   1.000
_cell.length_b   1.000
_cell.length_c   1.000
_cell.angle_alpha   90.00
_cell.angle_beta   90.00
_cell.angle_gamma   90.00
#
_symmetry.space_group_name_H-M   'P 1'
#
loop_
_entity.id
_entity.type
_entity.pdbx_description
1 polymer ?
#
loop_
_entity_poly.entity_id
_entity_poly.type
_entity_poly.pdbx_seq_one_letter_code
_entity_poly.pdbx_strand_id
1 'polypeptide(L)'
;MHTPPGTAKPNRLIHETSPYLLQHAANPVDWYPWGPEALQAAKAQNRPILLSIGYSACHWCHVMERESFENDAIASLMNRDFICIKVDREERPDLDEIYMQATVTLNHGQGGWPMTVFLTPDQEPFFAGTYFPPDDRWGRPGFPSLLKKISEAWGTDSAGLTSQARQLTERLKHELTAVSPVSVNASVLDEAVIQFRENFDEHHGGFGSAPKFPPSAGLSLLLRCYRRTGESGTLQMVTRTLDAMAAGGIYDHIGGGFARYSTDERWLVPHFEKMLYDNALLAMTYLEAHQVTKQASYRQITVEVLDYILREMTDPAGGFYSATDADSEGVEGKFFVWTPAEIQAVLQNTEDTRRFCVYYDITDQGNWEHRSIPNRLRPIEAVVKELHLTVDELDETVQRVRPLLYRARHKRIPPGLDDKIITAWNGMMISTMAEAGRVLGIGRYIDGAMKAADFLLSVHRTAEGTLLRTSRQGRAHLDGVLEDYAYLAEGLIDLYEACGQERYLTTALQLGERMVQSFRDEDHGGFYTTAKTHETLIIRAREGADGATPSGNAVAVSALARLSFHYDRQDLREATISGIRAYGRQIARYPRAFAKSLAVVDLLAEGPIELAFVGTPHDPGLEALHLAVRKVFLPNRVIASSDGMGKPTTHPLLAGKDLVKGNAALYICRNFSCQRPLIDPQEVIEALSLTSQQSKQTGQQTLLQGASLPGSASPEGTARYAARMVSQSRHSSHMEHGYGQFGNSGLTTSRLGFGTYRVDTREPEHREALKKALREGVNLIDTSTNYMDGDSERLVGAVLGELIKTGELIREEVVVVSKIGYVQGDNLKQAEAREQAGRPYPDMVKYGEGIWHCLHPEFLNDQLTLSLDRLGLATLDVCLLHNPEYYLSEATHHEGGDLTMVRESFYRRIEQAFAFLESQVTAGRIRYYGVSSNTVTAHASDAEATSLSRLCDSARAAAAAQGKGRHHFAVLQCPMNLYEAGALVRPNAGVDQRETVVEAAQREGIAVLVNRPLNAMPTKKSGVLRLADFPIDGDPVDFDQQCRTVSALEDEYRIAIAPALQHSGQGMAPADFFTWAVELTRVRPQIHGLEHWEQIEHQMIAPHVNQVMQALSRNLTGAAAEQWEAWRDRYLPQLLTLLRGLRREATERSRARTASVSAILDPLLPESRRKESLSRKALWVLTCTPGVTGVLNGMRSPTYVDDSLAIMGWEPLTEVMRVFNALEQRESSLS
;
A
#
# COMPACT_ATOMS: atom_id res chain seq x y z
N MET A 1 -7.12 18.34 51.92
CA MET A 1 -6.56 19.60 52.45
C MET A 1 -5.35 19.94 51.59
N HIS A 2 -5.47 20.95 50.73
CA HIS A 2 -4.38 21.39 49.85
C HIS A 2 -3.45 22.33 50.60
N THR A 3 -2.15 22.03 50.57
CA THR A 3 -1.05 22.93 50.92
C THR A 3 -1.09 24.14 49.98
N PRO A 4 -0.88 25.38 50.46
CA PRO A 4 -1.00 26.57 49.61
C PRO A 4 0.12 26.64 48.56
N PRO A 5 -0.13 27.18 47.34
CA PRO A 5 0.88 27.32 46.30
C PRO A 5 1.82 28.46 46.66
N GLY A 6 3.02 28.11 47.10
CA GLY A 6 4.04 29.10 47.42
C GLY A 6 5.31 28.41 47.86
N THR A 7 6.16 28.04 46.89
CA THR A 7 7.65 27.94 46.96
C THR A 7 8.29 27.15 45.81
N ALA A 8 7.53 26.56 44.87
CA ALA A 8 8.13 25.96 43.68
C ALA A 8 8.56 27.04 42.69
N LYS A 9 9.87 27.10 42.38
CA LYS A 9 10.40 27.97 41.31
C LYS A 9 9.90 27.43 39.97
N PRO A 10 9.24 28.24 39.12
CA PRO A 10 8.74 27.76 37.84
C PRO A 10 9.89 27.26 36.95
N ASN A 11 9.65 26.17 36.22
CA ASN A 11 10.55 25.65 35.20
C ASN A 11 10.37 26.43 33.87
N ARG A 12 11.03 25.97 32.80
CA ARG A 12 11.08 26.69 31.51
C ARG A 12 9.74 26.75 30.79
N LEU A 13 8.80 25.84 31.10
CA LEU A 13 7.49 25.77 30.44
C LEU A 13 6.60 26.99 30.73
N ILE A 14 6.95 27.83 31.70
CA ILE A 14 6.21 29.08 32.02
C ILE A 14 6.18 30.08 30.83
N HIS A 15 7.05 29.90 29.84
CA HIS A 15 7.14 30.74 28.65
C HIS A 15 6.38 30.20 27.43
N GLU A 16 5.82 28.99 27.55
CA GLU A 16 5.05 28.34 26.49
C GLU A 16 3.61 28.89 26.43
N THR A 17 2.93 28.67 25.30
CA THR A 17 1.52 29.05 25.14
C THR A 17 0.56 27.88 25.36
N SER A 18 1.01 26.64 25.17
CA SER A 18 0.16 25.46 25.34
C SER A 18 -0.40 25.36 26.77
N PRO A 19 -1.73 25.23 26.94
CA PRO A 19 -2.33 24.97 28.24
C PRO A 19 -1.75 23.71 28.91
N TYR A 20 -1.48 22.67 28.13
CA TYR A 20 -0.87 21.43 28.62
C TYR A 20 0.55 21.65 29.15
N LEU A 21 1.39 22.39 28.42
CA LEU A 21 2.75 22.68 28.89
C LEU A 21 2.75 23.61 30.11
N LEU A 22 1.88 24.64 30.09
CA LEU A 22 1.74 25.59 31.19
C LEU A 22 1.25 24.92 32.49
N GLN A 23 0.40 23.90 32.39
CA GLN A 23 -0.02 23.10 33.55
C GLN A 23 1.18 22.49 34.28
N HIS A 24 2.22 22.07 33.55
CA HIS A 24 3.42 21.46 34.11
C HIS A 24 4.52 22.46 34.53
N ALA A 25 4.29 23.77 34.38
CA ALA A 25 5.32 24.79 34.61
C ALA A 25 5.74 24.92 36.10
N ALA A 26 4.89 24.51 37.03
CA ALA A 26 5.16 24.54 38.47
C ALA A 26 5.65 23.20 39.04
N ASN A 27 5.76 22.15 38.21
CA ASN A 27 6.18 20.83 38.67
C ASN A 27 7.65 20.85 39.16
N PRO A 28 8.00 20.05 40.19
CA PRO A 28 9.37 19.95 40.69
C PRO A 28 10.35 19.35 39.66
N VAL A 29 9.85 18.67 38.63
CA VAL A 29 10.65 18.25 37.47
C VAL A 29 11.08 19.50 36.67
N ASP A 30 12.37 19.61 36.35
CA ASP A 30 12.93 20.68 35.51
C ASP A 30 12.64 20.40 34.04
N TRP A 31 11.38 20.62 33.64
CA TRP A 31 10.93 20.42 32.29
C TRP A 31 11.51 21.45 31.32
N TYR A 32 11.95 20.95 30.17
CA TYR A 32 12.26 21.72 28.98
C TYR A 32 11.11 21.59 27.96
N PRO A 33 10.80 22.65 27.20
CA PRO A 33 10.11 22.48 25.93
C PRO A 33 11.05 21.78 24.94
N TRP A 34 10.50 21.12 23.92
CA TRP A 34 11.32 20.59 22.84
C TRP A 34 11.96 21.74 22.06
N GLY A 35 13.29 21.75 21.95
CA GLY A 35 14.00 22.74 21.16
C GLY A 35 15.52 22.72 21.38
N PRO A 36 16.23 23.67 20.74
CA PRO A 36 17.69 23.68 20.73
C PRO A 36 18.34 23.70 22.12
N GLU A 37 17.74 24.38 23.11
CA GLU A 37 18.27 24.44 24.48
C GLU A 37 18.33 23.04 25.10
N ALA A 38 17.23 22.28 25.06
CA ALA A 38 17.13 20.95 25.64
C ALA A 38 18.04 19.95 24.92
N LEU A 39 18.03 19.98 23.58
CA LEU A 39 18.80 19.07 22.74
C LEU A 39 20.31 19.31 22.88
N GLN A 40 20.75 20.57 22.96
CA GLN A 40 22.16 20.90 23.22
C GLN A 40 22.56 20.53 24.65
N ALA A 41 21.69 20.72 25.64
CA ALA A 41 21.95 20.30 27.02
C ALA A 41 22.15 18.78 27.12
N ALA A 42 21.33 17.97 26.44
CA ALA A 42 21.48 16.52 26.41
C ALA A 42 22.83 16.09 25.84
N LYS A 43 23.27 16.73 24.75
CA LYS A 43 24.58 16.47 24.12
C LYS A 43 25.75 16.92 24.99
N ALA A 44 25.70 18.14 25.53
CA ALA A 44 26.77 18.72 26.34
C ALA A 44 26.98 17.96 27.65
N GLN A 45 25.90 17.47 28.26
CA GLN A 45 25.95 16.72 29.52
C GLN A 45 26.08 15.20 29.31
N ASN A 46 25.98 14.71 28.08
CA ASN A 46 25.91 13.29 27.73
C ASN A 46 24.87 12.50 28.55
N ARG A 47 23.68 13.09 28.69
CA ARG A 47 22.57 12.51 29.46
C ARG A 47 21.43 12.09 28.53
N PRO A 48 20.79 10.95 28.78
CA PRO A 48 19.64 10.52 28.01
C PRO A 48 18.49 11.52 28.17
N ILE A 49 17.67 11.62 27.13
CA ILE A 49 16.45 12.44 27.15
C ILE A 49 15.31 11.57 27.69
N LEU A 50 14.54 12.11 28.63
CA LEU A 50 13.24 11.57 29.02
C LEU A 50 12.18 12.46 28.37
N LEU A 51 11.59 11.97 27.29
CA LEU A 51 10.56 12.65 26.53
C LEU A 51 9.18 12.21 27.03
N SER A 52 8.35 13.17 27.44
CA SER A 52 6.94 12.94 27.81
C SER A 52 6.02 13.71 26.86
N ILE A 53 5.20 13.00 26.11
CA ILE A 53 4.22 13.57 25.16
C ILE A 53 2.80 13.32 25.67
N GLY A 54 1.95 14.35 25.60
CA GLY A 54 0.53 14.30 25.95
C GLY A 54 -0.22 15.53 25.45
N TYR A 55 -1.41 15.79 25.99
CA TYR A 55 -2.28 16.94 25.68
C TYR A 55 -3.21 17.22 26.87
N SER A 56 -3.86 18.38 26.87
CA SER A 56 -4.57 18.94 28.02
C SER A 56 -5.79 18.13 28.47
N ALA A 57 -6.57 17.58 27.53
CA ALA A 57 -7.78 16.82 27.85
C ALA A 57 -7.51 15.35 28.27
N CYS A 58 -6.25 14.92 28.27
CA CYS A 58 -5.86 13.53 28.55
C CYS A 58 -5.93 13.21 30.05
N HIS A 59 -6.93 12.42 30.46
CA HIS A 59 -7.09 12.00 31.86
C HIS A 59 -5.84 11.29 32.44
N TRP A 60 -5.29 10.29 31.74
CA TRP A 60 -4.11 9.55 32.22
C TRP A 60 -2.85 10.42 32.31
N CYS A 61 -2.79 11.51 31.54
CA CYS A 61 -1.71 12.48 31.62
C CYS A 61 -1.78 13.27 32.95
N HIS A 62 -2.99 13.64 33.38
CA HIS A 62 -3.25 14.25 34.70
C HIS A 62 -3.00 13.29 35.86
N VAL A 63 -3.30 11.99 35.69
CA VAL A 63 -2.99 10.96 36.69
C VAL A 63 -1.47 10.81 36.84
N MET A 64 -0.75 10.69 35.72
CA MET A 64 0.72 10.60 35.71
C MET A 64 1.38 11.84 36.34
N GLU A 65 0.83 13.03 36.08
CA GLU A 65 1.30 14.25 36.74
C GLU A 65 1.18 14.18 38.25
N ARG A 66 -0.04 13.95 38.76
CA ARG A 66 -0.35 13.94 40.20
C ARG A 66 0.44 12.86 40.94
N GLU A 67 0.55 11.68 40.35
CA GLU A 67 1.20 10.54 41.02
C GLU A 67 2.73 10.57 40.90
N SER A 68 3.28 11.07 39.78
CA SER A 68 4.72 10.98 39.49
C SER A 68 5.43 12.33 39.35
N PHE A 69 4.92 13.26 38.56
CA PHE A 69 5.65 14.51 38.24
C PHE A 69 5.59 15.57 39.35
N GLU A 70 4.56 15.54 40.20
CA GLU A 70 4.44 16.38 41.40
C GLU A 70 5.24 15.82 42.60
N ASN A 71 5.74 14.58 42.51
CA ASN A 71 6.47 13.95 43.60
C ASN A 71 7.95 14.36 43.63
N ASP A 72 8.36 15.13 44.64
CA ASP A 72 9.73 15.64 44.79
C ASP A 72 10.84 14.58 44.71
N ALA A 73 10.60 13.38 45.24
CA ALA A 73 11.58 12.30 45.24
C ALA A 73 11.78 11.71 43.83
N ILE A 74 10.69 11.55 43.08
CA ILE A 74 10.72 11.08 41.69
C ILE A 74 11.32 12.15 40.79
N ALA A 75 10.89 13.41 40.96
CA ALA A 75 11.42 14.55 40.23
C ALA A 75 12.92 14.74 40.44
N SER A 76 13.42 14.53 41.66
CA SER A 76 14.85 14.58 41.96
C SER A 76 15.65 13.51 41.19
N LEU A 77 15.09 12.30 41.02
CA LEU A 77 15.73 11.26 40.20
C LEU A 77 15.73 11.64 38.71
N MET A 78 14.60 12.13 38.21
CA MET A 78 14.46 12.59 36.83
C MET A 78 15.46 13.72 36.51
N ASN A 79 15.48 14.77 37.33
CA ASN A 79 16.33 15.95 37.15
C ASN A 79 17.82 15.66 37.28
N ARG A 80 18.21 14.61 38.02
CA ARG A 80 19.61 14.20 38.19
C ARG A 80 20.12 13.39 37.00
N ASP A 81 19.29 12.49 36.47
CA ASP A 81 19.76 11.47 35.52
C ASP A 81 19.40 11.80 34.06
N PHE A 82 18.32 12.54 33.81
CA PHE A 82 17.78 12.77 32.45
C PHE A 82 17.62 14.25 32.09
N ILE A 83 17.68 14.57 30.79
CA ILE A 83 17.11 15.84 30.29
C ILE A 83 15.63 15.60 30.05
N CYS A 84 14.78 16.19 30.90
CA CYS A 84 13.34 15.99 30.86
C CYS A 84 12.68 16.97 29.88
N ILE A 85 12.08 16.44 28.81
CA ILE A 85 11.41 17.23 27.77
C ILE A 85 9.91 16.93 27.79
N LYS A 86 9.09 17.98 27.80
CA LYS A 86 7.62 17.89 27.76
C LYS A 86 7.12 18.42 26.41
N VAL A 87 6.21 17.69 25.76
CA VAL A 87 5.67 18.04 24.44
C VAL A 87 4.14 17.92 24.44
N ASP A 88 3.48 18.94 23.90
CA ASP A 88 2.07 18.90 23.52
C ASP A 88 1.94 18.29 22.11
N ARG A 89 1.29 17.14 21.98
CA ARG A 89 1.07 16.49 20.68
C ARG A 89 0.24 17.33 19.72
N GLU A 90 -0.63 18.20 20.24
CA GLU A 90 -1.48 19.05 19.42
C GLU A 90 -0.66 20.15 18.74
N GLU A 91 0.43 20.60 19.37
CA GLU A 91 1.36 21.58 18.81
C GLU A 91 2.50 20.93 18.00
N ARG A 92 2.89 19.68 18.34
CA ARG A 92 3.98 18.93 17.68
C ARG A 92 3.54 17.52 17.27
N PRO A 93 2.62 17.38 16.30
CA PRO A 93 2.18 16.07 15.81
C PRO A 93 3.32 15.31 15.09
N ASP A 94 4.31 16.03 14.57
CA ASP A 94 5.52 15.49 13.94
C ASP A 94 6.34 14.65 14.94
N LEU A 95 6.51 15.13 16.17
CA LEU A 95 7.18 14.38 17.24
C LEU A 95 6.30 13.22 17.75
N ASP A 96 5.01 13.46 17.91
CA ASP A 96 4.05 12.47 18.36
C ASP A 96 4.03 11.24 17.43
N GLU A 97 3.97 11.44 16.12
CA GLU A 97 3.94 10.37 15.11
C GLU A 97 5.20 9.48 15.19
N ILE A 98 6.38 10.10 15.19
CA ILE A 98 7.67 9.39 15.21
C ILE A 98 7.79 8.53 16.48
N TYR A 99 7.51 9.13 17.63
CA TYR A 99 7.73 8.47 18.92
C TYR A 99 6.60 7.53 19.32
N MET A 100 5.38 7.73 18.81
CA MET A 100 4.30 6.76 18.95
C MET A 100 4.64 5.47 18.20
N GLN A 101 5.19 5.56 16.99
CA GLN A 101 5.63 4.36 16.27
C GLN A 101 6.77 3.63 16.97
N ALA A 102 7.75 4.38 17.50
CA ALA A 102 8.78 3.79 18.35
C ALA A 102 8.18 3.07 19.57
N THR A 103 7.18 3.68 20.21
CA THR A 103 6.49 3.12 21.37
C THR A 103 5.74 1.83 21.03
N VAL A 104 4.96 1.82 19.95
CA VAL A 104 4.24 0.63 19.46
C VAL A 104 5.21 -0.50 19.13
N THR A 105 6.34 -0.18 18.49
CA THR A 105 7.38 -1.15 18.14
C THR A 105 8.05 -1.75 19.38
N LEU A 106 8.33 -0.93 20.39
CA LEU A 106 8.98 -1.35 21.63
C LEU A 106 8.03 -2.08 22.60
N ASN A 107 6.72 -1.79 22.55
CA ASN A 107 5.72 -2.34 23.47
C ASN A 107 4.81 -3.40 22.83
N HIS A 108 5.36 -4.23 21.95
CA HIS A 108 4.65 -5.37 21.35
C HIS A 108 3.31 -4.99 20.69
N GLY A 109 3.26 -3.86 19.99
CA GLY A 109 2.07 -3.39 19.28
C GLY A 109 1.15 -2.48 20.09
N GLN A 110 1.52 -2.11 21.32
CA GLN A 110 0.71 -1.22 22.19
C GLN A 110 1.29 0.20 22.23
N GLY A 111 0.40 1.19 22.14
CA GLY A 111 0.74 2.61 22.26
C GLY A 111 -0.36 3.36 23.01
N GLY A 112 -0.15 4.67 23.24
CA GLY A 112 -1.12 5.54 23.89
C GLY A 112 -0.47 6.67 24.69
N TRP A 113 -1.30 7.59 25.17
CA TRP A 113 -0.88 8.71 26.01
C TRP A 113 -1.29 8.49 27.47
N PRO A 114 -0.51 8.97 28.46
CA PRO A 114 0.75 9.70 28.32
C PRO A 114 1.84 8.81 27.74
N MET A 115 2.65 9.36 26.85
CA MET A 115 3.74 8.63 26.21
C MET A 115 5.06 9.04 26.86
N THR A 116 5.82 8.05 27.35
CA THR A 116 7.11 8.25 28.04
C THR A 116 8.20 7.50 27.29
N VAL A 117 9.13 8.22 26.68
CA VAL A 117 10.17 7.66 25.80
C VAL A 117 11.55 8.10 26.27
N PHE A 118 12.49 7.17 26.27
CA PHE A 118 13.89 7.43 26.60
C PHE A 118 14.72 7.43 25.32
N LEU A 119 15.39 8.54 25.07
CA LEU A 119 16.16 8.78 23.85
C LEU A 119 17.64 8.99 24.16
N THR A 120 18.50 8.66 23.20
CA THR A 120 19.89 9.10 23.20
C THR A 120 19.96 10.64 23.05
N PRO A 121 21.09 11.28 23.35
CA PRO A 121 21.31 12.70 23.04
C PRO A 121 21.14 13.06 21.54
N ASP A 122 21.19 12.07 20.66
CA ASP A 122 20.92 12.19 19.22
C ASP A 122 19.45 11.88 18.86
N GLN A 123 18.56 11.89 19.85
CA GLN A 123 17.11 11.76 19.73
C GLN A 123 16.61 10.36 19.32
N GLU A 124 17.51 9.36 19.22
CA GLU A 124 17.18 7.98 18.84
C GLU A 124 16.52 7.26 20.03
N PRO A 125 15.31 6.67 19.88
CA PRO A 125 14.64 5.97 20.96
C PRO A 125 15.30 4.63 21.28
N PHE A 126 15.40 4.30 22.56
CA PHE A 126 15.88 2.98 23.01
C PHE A 126 14.97 2.29 24.03
N PHE A 127 14.06 3.03 24.67
CA PHE A 127 13.04 2.48 25.56
C PHE A 127 11.78 3.35 25.53
N ALA A 128 10.60 2.75 25.66
CA ALA A 128 9.34 3.48 25.62
C ALA A 128 8.27 2.81 26.48
N GLY A 129 7.29 3.59 26.93
CA GLY A 129 6.13 3.14 27.70
C GLY A 129 5.02 4.17 27.67
N THR A 130 3.87 3.82 28.23
CA THR A 130 2.77 4.75 28.41
C THR A 130 2.77 5.29 29.85
N TYR A 131 1.82 4.83 30.67
CA TYR A 131 1.71 5.13 32.09
C TYR A 131 2.64 4.24 32.93
N PHE A 132 3.35 4.84 33.90
CA PHE A 132 4.15 4.13 34.90
C PHE A 132 3.70 4.52 36.31
N PRO A 133 3.32 3.55 37.18
CA PRO A 133 2.87 3.86 38.53
C PRO A 133 4.02 4.37 39.41
N PRO A 134 3.73 5.13 40.48
CA PRO A 134 4.75 5.67 41.38
C PRO A 134 5.48 4.58 42.19
N ASP A 135 4.83 3.43 42.40
CA ASP A 135 5.35 2.28 43.15
C ASP A 135 5.37 1.00 42.29
N ASP A 136 6.25 0.06 42.64
CA ASP A 136 6.26 -1.30 42.06
C ASP A 136 4.94 -2.02 42.41
N ARG A 137 4.04 -2.19 41.44
CA ARG A 137 2.72 -2.82 41.63
C ARG A 137 2.32 -3.65 40.39
N TRP A 138 1.46 -4.64 40.60
CA TRP A 138 0.91 -5.53 39.56
C TRP A 138 1.97 -6.24 38.71
N GLY A 139 3.12 -6.59 39.30
CA GLY A 139 4.21 -7.27 38.59
C GLY A 139 4.97 -6.38 37.59
N ARG A 140 4.77 -5.06 37.65
CA ARG A 140 5.49 -4.07 36.83
C ARG A 140 6.36 -3.18 37.73
N PRO A 141 7.56 -2.78 37.28
CA PRO A 141 8.35 -1.81 38.02
C PRO A 141 7.63 -0.46 38.03
N GLY A 142 7.62 0.18 39.20
CA GLY A 142 7.24 1.57 39.36
C GLY A 142 8.26 2.49 38.70
N PHE A 143 7.85 3.73 38.45
CA PHE A 143 8.64 4.70 37.74
C PHE A 143 10.03 4.95 38.37
N PRO A 144 10.20 5.03 39.70
CA PRO A 144 11.52 5.18 40.32
C PRO A 144 12.48 4.00 40.04
N SER A 145 11.95 2.77 40.08
CA SER A 145 12.72 1.55 39.79
C SER A 145 13.16 1.51 38.33
N LEU A 146 12.29 1.95 37.41
CA LEU A 146 12.61 2.05 36.00
C LEU A 146 13.68 3.12 35.73
N LEU A 147 13.52 4.33 36.28
CA LEU A 147 14.46 5.44 36.11
C LEU A 147 15.89 5.05 36.54
N LYS A 148 16.02 4.39 37.69
CA LYS A 148 17.33 3.90 38.19
C LYS A 148 17.95 2.88 37.24
N LYS A 149 17.18 1.88 36.78
CA LYS A 149 17.69 0.85 35.86
C LYS A 149 18.17 1.45 34.54
N ILE A 150 17.44 2.41 33.98
CA ILE A 150 17.84 3.09 32.73
C ILE A 150 19.10 3.92 32.95
N SER A 151 19.18 4.67 34.06
CA SER A 151 20.35 5.47 34.42
C SER A 151 21.61 4.60 34.61
N GLU A 152 21.48 3.49 35.33
CA GLU A 152 22.56 2.52 35.54
C GLU A 152 23.02 1.88 34.22
N ALA A 153 22.08 1.48 33.35
CA ALA A 153 22.38 0.94 32.03
C ALA A 153 23.11 1.96 31.14
N TRP A 154 22.71 3.23 31.16
CA TRP A 154 23.40 4.31 30.44
C TRP A 154 24.82 4.54 30.96
N GLY A 155 25.02 4.53 32.29
CA GLY A 155 26.34 4.70 32.91
C GLY A 155 27.30 3.54 32.65
N THR A 156 26.79 2.33 32.43
CA THR A 156 27.59 1.11 32.28
C THR A 156 27.81 0.68 30.83
N ASP A 157 26.82 0.83 29.96
CA ASP A 157 26.86 0.41 28.55
C ASP A 157 26.12 1.39 27.61
N SER A 158 26.51 2.68 27.65
CA SER A 158 25.95 3.70 26.73
C SER A 158 26.21 3.37 25.26
N ALA A 159 27.33 2.73 24.93
CA ALA A 159 27.67 2.35 23.55
C ALA A 159 26.72 1.26 23.02
N GLY A 160 26.44 0.23 23.81
CA GLY A 160 25.49 -0.82 23.46
C GLY A 160 24.06 -0.28 23.31
N LEU A 161 23.61 0.60 24.23
CA LEU A 161 22.30 1.25 24.12
C LEU A 161 22.18 2.14 22.87
N THR A 162 23.21 2.92 22.55
CA THR A 162 23.23 3.76 21.35
C THR A 162 23.19 2.92 20.07
N SER A 163 23.92 1.79 20.03
CA SER A 163 23.85 0.86 18.90
C SER A 163 22.45 0.27 18.73
N GLN A 164 21.78 -0.11 19.83
CA GLN A 164 20.40 -0.60 19.78
C GLN A 164 19.42 0.48 19.32
N ALA A 165 19.57 1.71 19.83
CA ALA A 165 18.76 2.86 19.44
C ALA A 165 18.87 3.14 17.93
N ARG A 166 20.10 3.12 17.40
CA ARG A 166 20.35 3.31 15.96
C ARG A 166 19.73 2.19 15.12
N GLN A 167 19.86 0.93 15.53
CA GLN A 167 19.23 -0.20 14.83
C GLN A 167 17.70 -0.13 14.85
N LEU A 168 17.09 0.33 15.95
CA LEU A 168 15.65 0.59 16.00
C LEU A 168 15.27 1.75 15.07
N THR A 169 16.04 2.84 15.11
CA THR A 169 15.78 4.04 14.28
C THR A 169 15.87 3.73 12.79
N GLU A 170 16.85 2.93 12.34
CA GLU A 170 16.95 2.53 10.93
C GLU A 170 15.77 1.63 10.49
N ARG A 171 15.27 0.76 11.38
CA ARG A 171 14.05 -0.01 11.12
C ARG A 171 12.82 0.90 10.99
N LEU A 172 12.65 1.82 11.94
CA LEU A 172 11.56 2.81 11.92
C LEU A 172 11.62 3.69 10.67
N LYS A 173 12.82 4.12 10.23
CA LYS A 173 13.00 4.85 8.98
C LYS A 173 12.50 4.05 7.79
N HIS A 174 12.88 2.77 7.69
CA HIS A 174 12.41 1.92 6.61
C HIS A 174 10.89 1.75 6.61
N GLU A 175 10.25 1.63 7.78
CA GLU A 175 8.78 1.47 7.89
C GLU A 175 8.02 2.78 7.62
N LEU A 176 8.41 3.90 8.23
CA LEU A 176 7.78 5.22 8.08
C LEU A 176 8.02 5.84 6.69
N THR A 177 8.99 5.34 5.95
CA THR A 177 9.25 5.74 4.56
C THR A 177 8.87 4.66 3.55
N ALA A 178 8.36 3.49 3.95
CA ALA A 178 7.97 2.44 3.01
C ALA A 178 6.74 2.87 2.19
N VAL A 179 6.97 3.13 0.92
CA VAL A 179 5.93 3.26 -0.11
C VAL A 179 5.89 2.01 -0.97
N SER A 180 4.73 1.75 -1.54
CA SER A 180 4.55 0.66 -2.50
C SER A 180 3.64 1.18 -3.60
N PRO A 181 4.20 1.93 -4.57
CA PRO A 181 3.45 2.57 -5.63
C PRO A 181 2.75 1.52 -6.48
N VAL A 182 1.45 1.31 -6.22
CA VAL A 182 0.59 0.34 -6.90
C VAL A 182 -0.68 1.06 -7.33
N SER A 183 -1.22 0.71 -8.49
CA SER A 183 -2.52 1.23 -8.93
C SER A 183 -3.66 0.76 -8.02
N VAL A 184 -4.53 1.69 -7.60
CA VAL A 184 -5.73 1.38 -6.81
C VAL A 184 -6.93 1.49 -7.74
N ASN A 185 -7.73 0.44 -7.88
CA ASN A 185 -8.90 0.46 -8.76
C ASN A 185 -10.19 0.68 -7.94
N ALA A 186 -11.31 0.84 -8.63
CA ALA A 186 -12.61 1.02 -7.99
C ALA A 186 -13.13 -0.22 -7.25
N SER A 187 -12.62 -1.43 -7.50
CA SER A 187 -13.07 -2.64 -6.78
C SER A 187 -12.60 -2.66 -5.33
N VAL A 188 -11.55 -1.90 -4.99
CA VAL A 188 -11.12 -1.72 -3.59
C VAL A 188 -12.20 -1.04 -2.73
N LEU A 189 -13.11 -0.27 -3.34
CA LEU A 189 -14.28 0.28 -2.64
C LEU A 189 -15.22 -0.84 -2.16
N ASP A 190 -15.41 -1.87 -2.96
CA ASP A 190 -16.25 -3.01 -2.61
C ASP A 190 -15.57 -3.86 -1.53
N GLU A 191 -14.25 -4.04 -1.60
CA GLU A 191 -13.44 -4.68 -0.55
C GLU A 191 -13.53 -3.92 0.78
N ALA A 192 -13.52 -2.58 0.76
CA ALA A 192 -13.72 -1.76 1.95
C ALA A 192 -15.06 -2.06 2.62
N VAL A 193 -16.15 -2.12 1.83
CA VAL A 193 -17.50 -2.45 2.33
C VAL A 193 -17.52 -3.84 2.97
N ILE A 194 -16.85 -4.83 2.37
CA ILE A 194 -16.75 -6.18 2.92
C ILE A 194 -16.02 -6.14 4.28
N GLN A 195 -14.89 -5.45 4.39
CA GLN A 195 -14.16 -5.36 5.66
C GLN A 195 -14.92 -4.60 6.76
N PHE A 196 -15.69 -3.56 6.40
CA PHE A 196 -16.57 -2.89 7.36
C PHE A 196 -17.67 -3.85 7.85
N ARG A 197 -18.29 -4.61 6.95
CA ARG A 197 -19.32 -5.59 7.29
C ARG A 197 -18.80 -6.68 8.23
N GLU A 198 -17.59 -7.19 8.00
CA GLU A 198 -16.98 -8.23 8.83
C GLU A 198 -16.70 -7.77 10.28
N ASN A 199 -16.54 -6.47 10.52
CA ASN A 199 -16.29 -5.89 11.85
C ASN A 199 -17.50 -5.17 12.45
N PHE A 200 -18.65 -5.16 11.77
CA PHE A 200 -19.81 -4.38 12.16
C PHE A 200 -20.53 -5.00 13.36
N ASP A 201 -20.82 -4.18 14.37
CA ASP A 201 -21.65 -4.57 15.50
C ASP A 201 -23.13 -4.33 15.17
N GLU A 202 -23.85 -5.39 14.79
CA GLU A 202 -25.29 -5.30 14.47
C GLU A 202 -26.15 -4.90 15.67
N HIS A 203 -25.70 -5.19 16.89
CA HIS A 203 -26.48 -4.99 18.12
C HIS A 203 -26.38 -3.55 18.61
N HIS A 204 -25.18 -2.98 18.66
CA HIS A 204 -24.96 -1.63 19.19
C HIS A 204 -24.47 -0.61 18.16
N GLY A 205 -24.29 -1.01 16.89
CA GLY A 205 -23.67 -0.15 15.89
C GLY A 205 -22.19 0.10 16.16
N GLY A 206 -21.50 0.67 15.18
CA GLY A 206 -20.04 0.82 15.19
C GLY A 206 -19.30 -0.41 14.69
N PHE A 207 -17.97 -0.37 14.85
CA PHE A 207 -17.09 -1.43 14.39
C PHE A 207 -16.14 -1.85 15.51
N GLY A 208 -15.96 -3.15 15.70
CA GLY A 208 -15.11 -3.71 16.75
C GLY A 208 -15.74 -3.70 18.15
N SER A 209 -14.92 -4.04 19.16
CA SER A 209 -15.30 -4.12 20.57
C SER A 209 -15.08 -2.80 21.33
N ALA A 210 -15.47 -2.75 22.60
CA ALA A 210 -15.12 -1.65 23.50
C ALA A 210 -13.60 -1.55 23.74
N PRO A 211 -13.04 -0.33 23.93
CA PRO A 211 -13.70 0.97 23.80
C PRO A 211 -14.02 1.32 22.33
N LYS A 212 -15.13 2.03 22.10
CA LYS A 212 -15.62 2.37 20.76
C LYS A 212 -15.37 3.84 20.39
N PHE A 213 -14.74 4.05 19.25
CA PHE A 213 -14.49 5.36 18.64
C PHE A 213 -15.47 5.64 17.49
N PRO A 214 -15.97 6.88 17.33
CA PRO A 214 -16.83 7.25 16.21
C PRO A 214 -16.12 7.11 14.85
N PRO A 215 -16.61 6.26 13.92
CA PRO A 215 -15.91 5.93 12.68
C PRO A 215 -16.27 6.86 11.51
N SER A 216 -16.25 8.18 11.71
CA SER A 216 -16.83 9.19 10.79
C SER A 216 -16.37 9.06 9.33
N ALA A 217 -15.05 8.92 9.08
CA ALA A 217 -14.52 8.77 7.72
C ALA A 217 -15.02 7.48 7.04
N GLY A 218 -15.08 6.38 7.79
CA GLY A 218 -15.63 5.11 7.32
C GLY A 218 -17.12 5.22 6.98
N LEU A 219 -17.92 5.86 7.83
CA LEU A 219 -19.35 6.09 7.59
C LEU A 219 -19.60 6.95 6.34
N SER A 220 -18.82 8.01 6.14
CA SER A 220 -18.89 8.84 4.92
C SER A 220 -18.57 8.02 3.66
N LEU A 221 -17.53 7.17 3.70
CA LEU A 221 -17.23 6.25 2.59
C LEU A 221 -18.38 5.28 2.32
N LEU A 222 -18.99 4.70 3.36
CA LEU A 222 -20.13 3.79 3.20
C LEU A 222 -21.34 4.49 2.56
N LEU A 223 -21.61 5.77 2.86
CA LEU A 223 -22.65 6.55 2.19
C LEU A 223 -22.34 6.73 0.68
N ARG A 224 -21.08 6.95 0.31
CA ARG A 224 -20.63 7.00 -1.09
C ARG A 224 -20.81 5.66 -1.78
N CYS A 225 -20.39 4.56 -1.14
CA CYS A 225 -20.58 3.21 -1.66
C CYS A 225 -22.07 2.88 -1.84
N TYR A 226 -22.91 3.20 -0.87
CA TYR A 226 -24.37 3.04 -0.97
C TYR A 226 -24.94 3.82 -2.16
N ARG A 227 -24.52 5.07 -2.36
CA ARG A 227 -24.95 5.89 -3.51
C ARG A 227 -24.57 5.25 -4.86
N ARG A 228 -23.44 4.52 -4.93
CA ARG A 228 -23.02 3.80 -6.14
C ARG A 228 -23.84 2.53 -6.39
N THR A 229 -23.97 1.69 -5.35
CA THR A 229 -24.46 0.31 -5.45
C THR A 229 -25.95 0.17 -5.16
N GLY A 230 -26.51 1.04 -4.33
CA GLY A 230 -27.87 0.94 -3.79
C GLY A 230 -28.06 -0.18 -2.76
N GLU A 231 -26.97 -0.78 -2.25
CA GLU A 231 -27.05 -1.96 -1.39
C GLU A 231 -27.49 -1.60 0.04
N SER A 232 -28.62 -2.16 0.48
CA SER A 232 -29.27 -1.76 1.74
C SER A 232 -28.45 -2.09 2.99
N GLY A 233 -27.66 -3.18 2.97
CA GLY A 233 -26.80 -3.56 4.09
C GLY A 233 -25.74 -2.48 4.42
N THR A 234 -25.18 -1.85 3.38
CA THR A 234 -24.24 -0.73 3.51
C THR A 234 -24.88 0.45 4.22
N LEU A 235 -26.09 0.84 3.83
CA LEU A 235 -26.81 1.93 4.48
C LEU A 235 -27.19 1.57 5.93
N GLN A 236 -27.57 0.32 6.18
CA GLN A 236 -27.93 -0.15 7.53
C GLN A 236 -26.76 -0.03 8.51
N MET A 237 -25.53 -0.33 8.08
CA MET A 237 -24.35 -0.12 8.93
C MET A 237 -24.22 1.34 9.36
N VAL A 238 -24.48 2.27 8.44
CA VAL A 238 -24.40 3.71 8.73
C VAL A 238 -25.51 4.15 9.67
N THR A 239 -26.78 3.87 9.32
CA THR A 239 -27.92 4.34 10.12
C THR A 239 -27.90 3.74 11.52
N ARG A 240 -27.62 2.44 11.66
CA ARG A 240 -27.54 1.79 12.97
C ARG A 240 -26.47 2.40 13.86
N THR A 241 -25.30 2.71 13.30
CA THR A 241 -24.20 3.34 14.04
C THR A 241 -24.55 4.76 14.47
N LEU A 242 -25.06 5.58 13.56
CA LEU A 242 -25.46 6.96 13.85
C LEU A 242 -26.61 7.04 14.85
N ASP A 243 -27.61 6.15 14.74
CA ASP A 243 -28.74 6.10 15.67
C ASP A 243 -28.28 5.70 17.07
N ALA A 244 -27.40 4.70 17.18
CA ALA A 244 -26.87 4.25 18.46
C ALA A 244 -26.02 5.32 19.15
N MET A 245 -25.13 6.00 18.42
CA MET A 245 -24.34 7.11 18.98
C MET A 245 -25.22 8.28 19.42
N ALA A 246 -26.23 8.67 18.64
CA ALA A 246 -27.15 9.76 18.97
C ALA A 246 -28.15 9.41 20.11
N ALA A 247 -28.31 8.12 20.41
CA ALA A 247 -29.07 7.63 21.55
C ALA A 247 -28.20 7.45 22.80
N GLY A 248 -26.92 7.13 22.65
CA GLY A 248 -25.98 6.89 23.75
C GLY A 248 -25.63 8.14 24.56
N GLY A 249 -24.87 7.94 25.64
CA GLY A 249 -24.33 9.01 26.48
C GLY A 249 -23.09 9.70 25.91
N ILE A 250 -22.52 9.17 24.81
CA ILE A 250 -21.49 9.86 24.01
C ILE A 250 -21.99 11.18 23.41
N TYR A 251 -23.29 11.29 23.16
CA TYR A 251 -23.95 12.53 22.76
C TYR A 251 -24.45 13.30 23.98
N ASP A 252 -24.08 14.57 24.11
CA ASP A 252 -24.60 15.41 25.20
C ASP A 252 -26.03 15.86 24.92
N HIS A 253 -27.01 15.13 25.47
CA HIS A 253 -28.44 15.39 25.25
C HIS A 253 -28.94 16.73 25.79
N ILE A 254 -28.16 17.45 26.63
CA ILE A 254 -28.56 18.73 27.22
C ILE A 254 -27.90 19.91 26.51
N GLY A 255 -26.59 19.82 26.24
CA GLY A 255 -25.81 20.91 25.62
C GLY A 255 -25.46 20.71 24.15
N GLY A 256 -25.60 19.51 23.60
CA GLY A 256 -25.10 19.17 22.29
C GLY A 256 -23.59 18.91 22.26
N GLY A 257 -23.11 18.46 21.12
CA GLY A 257 -21.74 18.00 20.94
C GLY A 257 -21.53 16.55 21.40
N PHE A 258 -20.56 15.90 20.78
CA PHE A 258 -20.12 14.55 21.09
C PHE A 258 -18.84 14.57 21.92
N ALA A 259 -18.80 13.64 22.87
CA ALA A 259 -17.57 13.22 23.51
C ALA A 259 -16.74 12.34 22.55
N ARG A 260 -15.43 12.22 22.79
CA ARG A 260 -14.51 11.60 21.83
C ARG A 260 -14.79 10.12 21.59
N TYR A 261 -15.02 9.34 22.64
CA TYR A 261 -15.26 7.89 22.52
C TYR A 261 -16.03 7.33 23.70
N SER A 262 -16.55 6.12 23.54
CA SER A 262 -17.25 5.37 24.59
C SER A 262 -16.35 4.28 25.17
N THR A 263 -16.30 4.15 26.50
CA THR A 263 -15.60 3.05 27.17
C THR A 263 -16.35 1.73 27.07
N ASP A 264 -17.66 1.78 26.82
CA ASP A 264 -18.50 0.59 26.65
C ASP A 264 -19.00 0.42 25.21
N GLU A 265 -19.46 -0.79 24.89
CA GLU A 265 -19.92 -1.18 23.57
C GLU A 265 -21.26 -0.54 23.18
N ARG A 266 -22.00 0.00 24.14
CA ARG A 266 -23.38 0.52 23.97
C ARG A 266 -23.44 2.00 23.65
N TRP A 267 -22.29 2.67 23.59
CA TRP A 267 -22.18 4.13 23.48
C TRP A 267 -22.70 4.90 24.70
N LEU A 268 -22.84 4.24 25.86
CA LEU A 268 -23.44 4.82 27.06
C LEU A 268 -22.44 5.64 27.86
N VAL A 269 -21.24 5.09 28.10
CA VAL A 269 -20.27 5.69 29.03
C VAL A 269 -19.17 6.39 28.22
N PRO A 270 -19.18 7.73 28.13
CA PRO A 270 -18.16 8.45 27.39
C PRO A 270 -16.87 8.60 28.22
N HIS A 271 -15.75 8.77 27.52
CA HIS A 271 -14.72 9.67 28.02
C HIS A 271 -15.11 11.09 27.68
N PHE A 272 -15.45 11.90 28.68
CA PHE A 272 -16.23 13.13 28.56
C PHE A 272 -15.53 14.29 27.83
N GLU A 273 -14.29 14.10 27.37
CA GLU A 273 -13.59 15.08 26.54
C GLU A 273 -14.32 15.31 25.21
N LYS A 274 -14.39 16.57 24.77
CA LYS A 274 -14.99 16.93 23.47
C LYS A 274 -13.95 17.63 22.63
N MET A 275 -13.62 17.04 21.49
CA MET A 275 -12.63 17.58 20.56
C MET A 275 -13.31 18.29 19.39
N LEU A 276 -12.69 19.36 18.89
CA LEU A 276 -13.20 20.10 17.73
C LEU A 276 -13.31 19.21 16.48
N TYR A 277 -12.28 18.39 16.22
CA TYR A 277 -12.22 17.54 15.02
C TYR A 277 -13.29 16.44 15.03
N ASP A 278 -13.54 15.80 16.18
CA ASP A 278 -14.57 14.75 16.29
C ASP A 278 -15.96 15.33 15.98
N ASN A 279 -16.25 16.50 16.54
CA ASN A 279 -17.51 17.21 16.32
C ASN A 279 -17.63 17.73 14.88
N ALA A 280 -16.54 18.19 14.25
CA ALA A 280 -16.53 18.58 12.84
C ALA A 280 -16.89 17.39 11.94
N LEU A 281 -16.21 16.25 12.14
CA LEU A 281 -16.38 15.06 11.31
C LEU A 281 -17.74 14.40 11.52
N LEU A 282 -18.21 14.29 12.77
CA LEU A 282 -19.53 13.72 13.06
C LEU A 282 -20.65 14.58 12.50
N ALA A 283 -20.61 15.91 12.69
CA ALA A 283 -21.64 16.78 12.12
C ALA A 283 -21.67 16.69 10.58
N MET A 284 -20.52 16.54 9.91
CA MET A 284 -20.48 16.27 8.48
C MET A 284 -21.16 14.93 8.13
N THR A 285 -20.81 13.84 8.83
CA THR A 285 -21.42 12.53 8.56
C THR A 285 -22.93 12.50 8.79
N TYR A 286 -23.43 13.14 9.86
CA TYR A 286 -24.86 13.29 10.09
C TYR A 286 -25.53 14.15 9.00
N LEU A 287 -24.85 15.18 8.50
CA LEU A 287 -25.35 15.98 7.39
C LEU A 287 -25.47 15.16 6.10
N GLU A 288 -24.44 14.39 5.76
CA GLU A 288 -24.45 13.50 4.59
C GLU A 288 -25.55 12.43 4.73
N ALA A 289 -25.67 11.82 5.91
CA ALA A 289 -26.73 10.85 6.20
C ALA A 289 -28.13 11.47 6.09
N HIS A 290 -28.32 12.73 6.51
CA HIS A 290 -29.56 13.47 6.27
C HIS A 290 -29.85 13.63 4.78
N GLN A 291 -28.83 13.98 3.98
CA GLN A 291 -29.01 14.08 2.52
C GLN A 291 -29.35 12.74 1.88
N VAL A 292 -28.79 11.62 2.35
CA VAL A 292 -29.08 10.28 1.78
C VAL A 292 -30.46 9.77 2.23
N THR A 293 -30.77 9.85 3.52
CA THR A 293 -31.94 9.19 4.12
C THR A 293 -33.17 10.08 4.25
N LYS A 294 -33.00 11.40 4.20
CA LYS A 294 -34.03 12.42 4.49
C LYS A 294 -34.55 12.44 5.93
N GLN A 295 -33.94 11.70 6.85
CA GLN A 295 -34.37 11.68 8.24
C GLN A 295 -34.10 13.02 8.92
N ALA A 296 -35.12 13.57 9.59
CA ALA A 296 -35.03 14.87 10.28
C ALA A 296 -34.13 14.82 11.53
N SER A 297 -34.03 13.65 12.18
CA SER A 297 -33.16 13.41 13.34
C SER A 297 -31.69 13.72 13.05
N TYR A 298 -31.16 13.28 11.90
CA TYR A 298 -29.76 13.55 11.52
C TYR A 298 -29.49 15.04 11.27
N ARG A 299 -30.47 15.76 10.69
CA ARG A 299 -30.41 17.23 10.59
C ARG A 299 -30.38 17.87 11.98
N GLN A 300 -31.20 17.39 12.90
CA GLN A 300 -31.25 17.92 14.26
C GLN A 300 -29.91 17.75 14.97
N ILE A 301 -29.31 16.56 14.93
CA ILE A 301 -27.98 16.31 15.54
C ILE A 301 -26.91 17.22 14.93
N THR A 302 -26.90 17.37 13.60
CA THR A 302 -25.98 18.31 12.92
C THR A 302 -26.12 19.73 13.48
N VAL A 303 -27.37 20.23 13.58
CA VAL A 303 -27.65 21.58 14.09
C VAL A 303 -27.23 21.73 15.56
N GLU A 304 -27.55 20.75 16.40
CA GLU A 304 -27.23 20.81 17.83
C GLU A 304 -25.72 20.77 18.10
N VAL A 305 -24.95 20.02 17.30
CA VAL A 305 -23.48 20.02 17.37
C VAL A 305 -22.90 21.37 16.92
N LEU A 306 -23.33 21.91 15.78
CA LEU A 306 -22.78 23.19 15.28
C LEU A 306 -23.20 24.39 16.15
N ASP A 307 -24.41 24.37 16.71
CA ASP A 307 -24.84 25.39 17.67
C ASP A 307 -24.07 25.29 19.01
N TYR A 308 -23.65 24.09 19.42
CA TYR A 308 -22.70 23.93 20.53
C TYR A 308 -21.36 24.60 20.21
N ILE A 309 -20.80 24.36 19.02
CA ILE A 309 -19.52 24.94 18.61
C ILE A 309 -19.57 26.47 18.59
N LEU A 310 -20.59 27.05 17.97
CA LEU A 310 -20.78 28.51 17.91
C LEU A 310 -20.96 29.14 19.30
N ARG A 311 -21.57 28.41 20.24
CA ARG A 311 -21.90 28.92 21.57
C ARG A 311 -20.75 28.79 22.57
N GLU A 312 -20.03 27.67 22.54
CA GLU A 312 -19.09 27.28 23.61
C GLU A 312 -17.63 27.15 23.14
N MET A 313 -17.40 26.91 21.85
CA MET A 313 -16.07 26.60 21.28
C MET A 313 -15.57 27.67 20.30
N THR A 314 -16.11 28.89 20.34
CA THR A 314 -15.75 29.95 19.38
C THR A 314 -15.12 31.14 20.10
N ASP A 315 -13.93 31.52 19.64
CA ASP A 315 -13.24 32.74 20.05
C ASP A 315 -13.96 33.98 19.49
N PRO A 316 -14.07 35.09 20.24
CA PRO A 316 -14.70 36.32 19.75
C PRO A 316 -14.09 36.88 18.46
N ALA A 317 -12.81 36.62 18.18
CA ALA A 317 -12.13 37.00 16.94
C ALA A 317 -12.47 36.08 15.75
N GLY A 318 -13.07 34.91 16.00
CA GLY A 318 -13.71 34.07 15.00
C GLY A 318 -13.20 32.63 14.90
N GLY A 319 -11.99 32.33 15.36
CA GLY A 319 -11.46 30.96 15.35
C GLY A 319 -12.16 30.04 16.35
N PHE A 320 -12.08 28.73 16.13
CA PHE A 320 -12.64 27.71 17.01
C PHE A 320 -11.57 27.12 17.93
N TYR A 321 -11.92 26.96 19.21
CA TYR A 321 -11.09 26.35 20.24
C TYR A 321 -10.93 24.85 20.02
N SER A 322 -9.86 24.26 20.57
CA SER A 322 -9.42 22.90 20.23
C SER A 322 -10.20 21.82 20.96
N ALA A 323 -10.44 21.97 22.27
CA ALA A 323 -11.10 20.94 23.09
C ALA A 323 -11.71 21.46 24.41
N THR A 324 -12.58 20.66 25.00
CA THR A 324 -12.94 20.73 26.43
C THR A 324 -12.49 19.46 27.16
N ASP A 325 -11.90 19.63 28.34
CA ASP A 325 -11.44 18.55 29.22
C ASP A 325 -12.58 17.62 29.66
N ALA A 326 -12.24 16.40 30.07
CA ALA A 326 -13.15 15.42 30.65
C ALA A 326 -13.42 15.69 32.15
N ASP A 327 -12.44 16.27 32.86
CA ASP A 327 -12.50 16.50 34.31
C ASP A 327 -13.14 17.86 34.66
N SER A 328 -14.02 17.86 35.67
CA SER A 328 -14.48 19.07 36.37
C SER A 328 -14.30 18.88 37.87
N GLU A 329 -13.63 19.85 38.51
CA GLU A 329 -13.22 19.76 39.92
C GLU A 329 -12.39 18.50 40.23
N GLY A 330 -11.58 18.04 39.25
CA GLY A 330 -10.73 16.86 39.37
C GLY A 330 -11.48 15.52 39.32
N VAL A 331 -12.75 15.53 38.90
CA VAL A 331 -13.59 14.34 38.74
C VAL A 331 -14.12 14.30 37.29
N GLU A 332 -13.83 13.23 36.58
CA GLU A 332 -14.30 13.01 35.21
C GLU A 332 -15.84 13.04 35.16
N GLY A 333 -16.42 13.67 34.14
CA GLY A 333 -17.87 13.59 33.86
C GLY A 333 -18.81 14.30 34.85
N LYS A 334 -18.32 14.78 36.01
CA LYS A 334 -19.13 15.40 37.09
C LYS A 334 -20.05 16.52 36.61
N PHE A 335 -19.60 17.29 35.61
CA PHE A 335 -20.38 18.37 35.02
C PHE A 335 -21.65 17.88 34.30
N PHE A 336 -21.61 16.69 33.69
CA PHE A 336 -22.60 16.18 32.74
C PHE A 336 -23.69 15.30 33.37
N VAL A 337 -23.42 14.67 34.51
CA VAL A 337 -24.30 13.68 35.15
C VAL A 337 -25.34 14.29 36.10
N TRP A 338 -26.45 13.58 36.31
CA TRP A 338 -27.60 14.05 37.08
C TRP A 338 -28.19 12.98 38.01
N THR A 339 -28.92 13.44 39.02
CA THR A 339 -29.82 12.60 39.83
C THR A 339 -31.28 13.08 39.70
N PRO A 340 -32.29 12.23 39.96
CA PRO A 340 -33.69 12.65 39.93
C PRO A 340 -33.97 13.85 40.85
N ALA A 341 -33.32 13.90 42.01
CA ALA A 341 -33.44 15.01 42.95
C ALA A 341 -32.90 16.34 42.39
N GLU A 342 -31.78 16.30 41.66
CA GLU A 342 -31.23 17.48 40.98
C GLU A 342 -32.16 17.97 39.86
N ILE A 343 -32.76 17.06 39.08
CA ILE A 343 -33.76 17.41 38.06
C ILE A 343 -34.99 18.05 38.70
N GLN A 344 -35.54 17.45 39.77
CA GLN A 344 -36.69 17.99 40.50
C GLN A 344 -36.43 19.39 41.05
N ALA A 345 -35.22 19.63 41.56
CA ALA A 345 -34.82 20.93 42.10
C ALA A 345 -34.80 22.03 41.03
N VAL A 346 -34.44 21.68 39.79
CA VAL A 346 -34.41 22.62 38.65
C VAL A 346 -35.82 22.85 38.09
N LEU A 347 -36.57 21.77 37.83
CA LEU A 347 -37.85 21.87 37.13
C LEU A 347 -38.99 22.32 38.04
N GLN A 348 -38.91 22.05 39.34
CA GLN A 348 -39.95 22.37 40.33
C GLN A 348 -41.35 21.85 39.94
N ASN A 349 -41.39 20.81 39.10
CA ASN A 349 -42.60 20.18 38.59
C ASN A 349 -42.38 18.66 38.60
N THR A 350 -43.18 17.95 39.38
CA THR A 350 -43.04 16.49 39.59
C THR A 350 -43.32 15.68 38.33
N GLU A 351 -44.30 16.10 37.54
CA GLU A 351 -44.69 15.38 36.32
C GLU A 351 -43.64 15.55 35.22
N ASP A 352 -43.14 16.77 35.03
CA ASP A 352 -42.04 17.05 34.09
C ASP A 352 -40.77 16.30 34.49
N THR A 353 -40.48 16.25 35.79
CA THR A 353 -39.34 15.51 36.33
C THR A 353 -39.48 14.02 36.05
N ARG A 354 -40.65 13.43 36.34
CA ARG A 354 -40.92 12.01 36.04
C ARG A 354 -40.72 11.73 34.55
N ARG A 355 -41.33 12.52 33.67
CA ARG A 355 -41.23 12.34 32.21
C ARG A 355 -39.79 12.43 31.72
N PHE A 356 -39.06 13.46 32.15
CA PHE A 356 -37.67 13.67 31.75
C PHE A 356 -36.76 12.55 32.26
N CYS A 357 -36.91 12.15 33.52
CA CYS A 357 -36.10 11.08 34.11
C CYS A 357 -36.33 9.72 33.44
N VAL A 358 -37.58 9.36 33.14
CA VAL A 358 -37.88 8.09 32.45
C VAL A 358 -37.36 8.11 31.02
N TYR A 359 -37.50 9.24 30.30
CA TYR A 359 -37.02 9.38 28.93
C TYR A 359 -35.49 9.31 28.82
N TYR A 360 -34.77 9.93 29.74
CA TYR A 360 -33.31 10.00 29.73
C TYR A 360 -32.60 8.95 30.61
N ASP A 361 -33.35 7.98 31.16
CA ASP A 361 -32.84 6.92 32.03
C ASP A 361 -32.09 7.47 33.28
N ILE A 362 -32.67 8.50 33.89
CA ILE A 362 -32.17 9.11 35.13
C ILE A 362 -32.86 8.45 36.32
N THR A 363 -32.10 7.69 37.12
CA THR A 363 -32.63 6.88 38.22
C THR A 363 -31.89 7.16 39.53
N ASP A 364 -32.48 6.77 40.67
CA ASP A 364 -31.83 6.93 41.98
C ASP A 364 -30.58 6.05 42.16
N GLN A 365 -30.50 4.92 41.46
CA GLN A 365 -29.30 4.05 41.46
C GLN A 365 -28.19 4.59 40.56
N GLY A 366 -28.56 5.42 39.58
CA GLY A 366 -27.67 5.85 38.50
C GLY A 366 -27.44 4.75 37.45
N ASN A 367 -26.86 5.16 36.32
CA ASN A 367 -26.31 4.26 35.31
C ASN A 367 -24.78 4.37 35.17
N TRP A 368 -24.14 5.24 35.98
CA TRP A 368 -22.69 5.43 36.08
C TRP A 368 -22.31 6.07 37.42
N GLU A 369 -21.45 5.43 38.22
CA GLU A 369 -20.93 5.94 39.50
C GLU A 369 -22.00 6.56 40.45
N HIS A 370 -23.14 5.87 40.62
CA HIS A 370 -24.28 6.33 41.44
C HIS A 370 -25.00 7.60 40.94
N ARG A 371 -24.73 8.03 39.71
CA ARG A 371 -25.43 9.09 39.00
C ARG A 371 -25.85 8.59 37.61
N SER A 372 -26.66 9.38 36.90
CA SER A 372 -27.07 9.03 35.55
C SER A 372 -26.45 9.95 34.51
N ILE A 373 -25.88 9.32 33.48
CA ILE A 373 -25.61 9.90 32.18
C ILE A 373 -26.93 9.90 31.40
N PRO A 374 -27.46 11.08 31.02
CA PRO A 374 -28.66 11.15 30.19
C PRO A 374 -28.46 10.38 28.87
N ASN A 375 -29.37 9.47 28.54
CA ASN A 375 -29.32 8.69 27.30
C ASN A 375 -30.73 8.30 26.84
N ARG A 376 -30.86 7.87 25.58
CA ARG A 376 -32.12 7.42 24.95
C ARG A 376 -32.02 5.99 24.44
N LEU A 377 -31.26 5.13 25.12
CA LEU A 377 -31.08 3.72 24.72
C LEU A 377 -32.35 2.88 24.87
N ARG A 378 -33.29 3.34 25.71
CA ARG A 378 -34.62 2.73 25.84
C ARG A 378 -35.48 3.10 24.61
N PRO A 379 -36.12 2.13 23.93
CA PRO A 379 -37.00 2.41 22.81
C PRO A 379 -38.11 3.39 23.19
N ILE A 380 -38.37 4.37 22.33
CA ILE A 380 -39.36 5.43 22.59
C ILE A 380 -40.75 4.85 22.86
N GLU A 381 -41.12 3.75 22.18
CA GLU A 381 -42.40 3.07 22.33
C GLU A 381 -42.58 2.50 23.75
N ALA A 382 -41.50 2.03 24.37
CA ALA A 382 -41.51 1.55 25.74
C ALA A 382 -41.65 2.70 26.73
N VAL A 383 -40.97 3.82 26.49
CA VAL A 383 -41.03 5.02 27.32
C VAL A 383 -42.44 5.63 27.33
N VAL A 384 -43.01 5.88 26.15
CA VAL A 384 -44.33 6.51 26.05
C VAL A 384 -45.44 5.62 26.60
N LYS A 385 -45.29 4.28 26.48
CA LYS A 385 -46.19 3.31 27.11
C LYS A 385 -46.13 3.34 28.64
N GLU A 386 -44.93 3.45 29.23
CA GLU A 386 -44.74 3.58 30.68
C GLU A 386 -45.27 4.91 31.22
N LEU A 387 -45.08 5.99 30.46
CA LEU A 387 -45.55 7.32 30.83
C LEU A 387 -47.03 7.56 30.54
N HIS A 388 -47.67 6.68 29.76
CA HIS A 388 -49.03 6.85 29.25
C HIS A 388 -49.20 8.16 28.44
N LEU A 389 -48.24 8.44 27.57
CA LEU A 389 -48.20 9.62 26.71
C LEU A 389 -48.11 9.24 25.23
N THR A 390 -48.32 10.22 24.36
CA THR A 390 -47.90 10.17 22.96
C THR A 390 -46.45 10.63 22.82
N VAL A 391 -45.84 10.37 21.65
CA VAL A 391 -44.48 10.86 21.34
C VAL A 391 -44.47 12.39 21.32
N ASP A 392 -45.49 13.02 20.72
CA ASP A 392 -45.60 14.48 20.61
C ASP A 392 -45.66 15.16 21.99
N GLU A 393 -46.45 14.62 22.94
CA GLU A 393 -46.53 15.17 24.31
C GLU A 393 -45.21 15.04 25.08
N LEU A 394 -44.46 13.97 24.83
CA LEU A 394 -43.14 13.79 25.43
C LEU A 394 -42.12 14.75 24.81
N ASP A 395 -42.13 14.92 23.49
CA ASP A 395 -41.28 15.87 22.79
C ASP A 395 -41.55 17.31 23.21
N GLU A 396 -42.82 17.71 23.36
CA GLU A 396 -43.20 19.02 23.90
C GLU A 396 -42.64 19.23 25.32
N THR A 397 -42.68 18.19 26.15
CA THR A 397 -42.09 18.22 27.50
C THR A 397 -40.59 18.45 27.40
N VAL A 398 -39.86 17.64 26.61
CA VAL A 398 -38.40 17.71 26.46
C VAL A 398 -37.96 19.07 25.92
N GLN A 399 -38.60 19.58 24.87
CA GLN A 399 -38.27 20.88 24.27
C GLN A 399 -38.41 22.04 25.26
N ARG A 400 -39.40 21.97 26.15
CA ARG A 400 -39.62 22.99 27.18
C ARG A 400 -38.61 22.91 28.33
N VAL A 401 -38.27 21.70 28.79
CA VAL A 401 -37.45 21.51 30.01
C VAL A 401 -35.94 21.51 29.74
N ARG A 402 -35.49 21.04 28.58
CA ARG A 402 -34.06 20.95 28.24
C ARG A 402 -33.31 22.29 28.40
N PRO A 403 -33.84 23.45 27.94
CA PRO A 403 -33.18 24.74 28.15
C PRO A 403 -33.05 25.14 29.63
N LEU A 404 -33.98 24.73 30.50
CA LEU A 404 -33.92 25.01 31.93
C LEU A 404 -32.78 24.22 32.59
N LEU A 405 -32.66 22.94 32.23
CA LEU A 405 -31.57 22.06 32.70
C LEU A 405 -30.22 22.53 32.19
N TYR A 406 -30.13 22.98 30.93
CA TYR A 406 -28.92 23.59 30.40
C TYR A 406 -28.49 24.82 31.22
N ARG A 407 -29.41 25.76 31.49
CA ARG A 407 -29.12 26.95 32.33
C ARG A 407 -28.69 26.58 33.75
N ALA A 408 -29.25 25.51 34.31
CA ALA A 408 -28.84 25.02 35.62
C ALA A 408 -27.44 24.40 35.57
N ARG A 409 -27.12 23.60 34.53
CA ARG A 409 -25.79 23.02 34.31
C ARG A 409 -24.71 24.08 34.14
N HIS A 410 -25.01 25.14 33.40
CA HIS A 410 -24.07 26.25 33.15
C HIS A 410 -23.65 27.01 34.43
N LYS A 411 -24.33 26.79 35.56
CA LYS A 411 -23.92 27.35 36.86
C LYS A 411 -22.92 26.46 37.61
N ARG A 412 -22.72 25.22 37.17
CA ARG A 412 -21.69 24.30 37.69
C ARG A 412 -20.31 24.76 37.21
N ILE A 413 -19.25 24.29 37.86
CA ILE A 413 -17.88 24.51 37.39
C ILE A 413 -17.70 23.74 36.07
N PRO A 414 -17.45 24.41 34.93
CA PRO A 414 -17.27 23.73 33.66
C PRO A 414 -15.94 22.96 33.64
N PRO A 415 -15.79 21.93 32.78
CA PRO A 415 -14.49 21.38 32.46
C PRO A 415 -13.55 22.45 31.89
N GLY A 416 -12.24 22.20 31.99
CA GLY A 416 -11.22 23.09 31.42
C GLY A 416 -11.42 23.27 29.91
N LEU A 417 -11.31 24.51 29.43
CA LEU A 417 -11.33 24.82 28.00
C LEU A 417 -9.89 24.91 27.50
N ASP A 418 -9.55 24.09 26.51
CA ASP A 418 -8.34 24.31 25.73
C ASP A 418 -8.65 25.35 24.64
N ASP A 419 -8.32 26.61 24.95
CA ASP A 419 -8.60 27.78 24.13
C ASP A 419 -7.55 28.00 23.02
N LYS A 420 -6.71 27.00 22.72
CA LYS A 420 -5.84 27.04 21.53
C LYS A 420 -6.69 26.95 20.26
N ILE A 421 -6.28 27.70 19.24
CA ILE A 421 -6.83 27.61 17.89
C ILE A 421 -5.80 26.89 17.03
N ILE A 422 -6.20 25.77 16.41
CA ILE A 422 -5.33 24.95 15.55
C ILE A 422 -5.83 25.03 14.10
N THR A 423 -4.93 25.36 13.17
CA THR A 423 -5.25 25.57 11.75
C THR A 423 -5.93 24.35 11.12
N ALA A 424 -5.33 23.15 11.27
CA ALA A 424 -5.89 21.91 10.76
C ALA A 424 -7.34 21.65 11.23
N TRP A 425 -7.60 21.75 12.54
CA TRP A 425 -8.91 21.42 13.11
C TRP A 425 -9.97 22.45 12.76
N ASN A 426 -9.57 23.72 12.67
CA ASN A 426 -10.44 24.77 12.17
C ASN A 426 -10.75 24.58 10.68
N GLY A 427 -9.81 24.10 9.86
CA GLY A 427 -10.05 23.73 8.46
C GLY A 427 -11.18 22.70 8.31
N MET A 428 -11.18 21.65 9.15
CA MET A 428 -12.26 20.67 9.21
C MET A 428 -13.60 21.30 9.63
N MET A 429 -13.62 22.13 10.69
CA MET A 429 -14.85 22.77 11.14
C MET A 429 -15.39 23.79 10.13
N ILE A 430 -14.52 24.53 9.44
CA ILE A 430 -14.88 25.45 8.35
C ILE A 430 -15.58 24.67 7.23
N SER A 431 -15.03 23.53 6.80
CA SER A 431 -15.66 22.64 5.82
C SER A 431 -17.07 22.23 6.26
N THR A 432 -17.21 21.70 7.48
CA THR A 432 -18.50 21.25 8.01
C THR A 432 -19.52 22.38 8.14
N MET A 433 -19.11 23.55 8.63
CA MET A 433 -19.99 24.72 8.76
C MET A 433 -20.43 25.25 7.39
N ALA A 434 -19.53 25.30 6.41
CA ALA A 434 -19.84 25.69 5.04
C ALA A 434 -20.83 24.72 4.39
N GLU A 435 -20.58 23.42 4.50
CA GLU A 435 -21.47 22.38 3.96
C GLU A 435 -22.83 22.37 4.66
N ALA A 436 -22.88 22.50 5.98
CA ALA A 436 -24.14 22.58 6.71
C ALA A 436 -24.94 23.84 6.36
N GLY A 437 -24.27 24.98 6.24
CA GLY A 437 -24.89 26.22 5.78
C GLY A 437 -25.47 26.09 4.37
N ARG A 438 -24.71 25.47 3.46
CA ARG A 438 -25.14 25.17 2.09
C ARG A 438 -26.32 24.21 2.09
N VAL A 439 -26.20 23.02 2.68
CA VAL A 439 -27.21 21.95 2.60
C VAL A 439 -28.49 22.30 3.37
N LEU A 440 -28.37 22.86 4.58
CA LEU A 440 -29.52 23.15 5.46
C LEU A 440 -30.13 24.53 5.22
N GLY A 441 -29.45 25.42 4.48
CA GLY A 441 -29.88 26.79 4.24
C GLY A 441 -29.82 27.68 5.48
N ILE A 442 -28.88 27.43 6.39
CA ILE A 442 -28.73 28.16 7.66
C ILE A 442 -27.52 29.10 7.56
N GLY A 443 -27.78 30.39 7.33
CA GLY A 443 -26.74 31.39 7.05
C GLY A 443 -25.69 31.55 8.15
N ARG A 444 -26.06 31.40 9.43
CA ARG A 444 -25.13 31.55 10.57
C ARG A 444 -23.92 30.60 10.52
N TYR A 445 -24.05 29.45 9.87
CA TYR A 445 -22.93 28.51 9.72
C TYR A 445 -21.94 28.97 8.65
N ILE A 446 -22.43 29.54 7.54
CA ILE A 446 -21.57 30.18 6.54
C ILE A 446 -20.84 31.38 7.17
N ASP A 447 -21.55 32.21 7.95
CA ASP A 447 -20.95 33.35 8.65
C ASP A 447 -19.87 32.91 9.64
N GLY A 448 -20.11 31.83 10.39
CA GLY A 448 -19.12 31.24 11.30
C GLY A 448 -17.88 30.73 10.55
N ALA A 449 -18.08 30.00 9.45
CA ALA A 449 -17.00 29.51 8.60
C ALA A 449 -16.17 30.66 8.00
N MET A 450 -16.83 31.73 7.52
CA MET A 450 -16.16 32.92 6.99
C MET A 450 -15.30 33.63 8.04
N LYS A 451 -15.83 33.82 9.25
CA LYS A 451 -15.08 34.45 10.35
C LYS A 451 -13.85 33.63 10.74
N ALA A 452 -13.99 32.32 10.88
CA ALA A 452 -12.88 31.43 11.20
C ALA A 452 -11.82 31.41 10.08
N ALA A 453 -12.24 31.32 8.81
CA ALA A 453 -11.33 31.37 7.67
C ALA A 453 -10.58 32.72 7.60
N ASP A 454 -11.27 33.84 7.74
CA ASP A 454 -10.67 35.17 7.70
C ASP A 454 -9.72 35.39 8.90
N PHE A 455 -10.04 34.84 10.08
CA PHE A 455 -9.15 34.81 11.24
C PHE A 455 -7.86 34.05 10.93
N LEU A 456 -7.94 32.82 10.42
CA LEU A 456 -6.75 32.03 10.10
C LEU A 456 -5.90 32.68 9.01
N LEU A 457 -6.52 33.21 7.96
CA LEU A 457 -5.80 33.87 6.87
C LEU A 457 -5.12 35.18 7.28
N SER A 458 -5.56 35.81 8.37
CA SER A 458 -4.97 37.04 8.90
C SER A 458 -3.97 36.80 10.03
N VAL A 459 -4.20 35.81 10.89
CA VAL A 459 -3.41 35.57 12.11
C VAL A 459 -2.45 34.38 11.96
N HIS A 460 -2.85 33.34 11.23
CA HIS A 460 -2.08 32.11 11.04
C HIS A 460 -1.34 32.08 9.70
N ARG A 461 -1.26 33.19 8.98
CA ARG A 461 -0.49 33.28 7.73
C ARG A 461 0.57 34.37 7.84
N THR A 462 1.82 33.98 7.66
CA THR A 462 2.96 34.91 7.60
C THR A 462 2.92 35.77 6.33
N ALA A 463 3.70 36.85 6.29
CA ALA A 463 3.81 37.72 5.12
C ALA A 463 4.33 36.97 3.87
N GLU A 464 5.18 35.97 4.08
CA GLU A 464 5.74 35.08 3.06
C GLU A 464 4.76 33.98 2.62
N GLY A 465 3.61 33.86 3.29
CA GLY A 465 2.56 32.90 2.96
C GLY A 465 2.70 31.52 3.60
N THR A 466 3.68 31.31 4.49
CA THR A 466 3.75 30.13 5.35
C THR A 466 2.62 30.16 6.38
N LEU A 467 1.92 29.04 6.55
CA LEU A 467 0.93 28.86 7.60
C LEU A 467 1.60 28.58 8.94
N LEU A 468 1.02 29.11 10.00
CA LEU A 468 1.32 28.78 11.39
C LEU A 468 0.29 27.78 11.90
N ARG A 469 0.72 26.89 12.79
CA ARG A 469 -0.12 25.79 13.28
C ARG A 469 -1.12 26.25 14.33
N THR A 470 -0.64 26.95 15.35
CA THR A 470 -1.40 27.21 16.58
C THR A 470 -1.33 28.68 16.97
N SER A 471 -2.42 29.18 17.54
CA SER A 471 -2.41 30.44 18.27
C SER A 471 -3.19 30.35 19.57
N ARG A 472 -2.78 31.19 20.52
CA ARG A 472 -3.49 31.37 21.78
C ARG A 472 -3.22 32.78 22.30
N GLN A 473 -4.25 33.44 22.83
CA GLN A 473 -4.16 34.80 23.37
C GLN A 473 -3.47 35.80 22.40
N GLY A 474 -3.77 35.69 21.10
CA GLY A 474 -3.24 36.57 20.06
C GLY A 474 -1.80 36.28 19.62
N ARG A 475 -1.16 35.21 20.12
CA ARG A 475 0.18 34.79 19.71
C ARG A 475 0.11 33.54 18.84
N ALA A 476 0.28 33.70 17.53
CA ALA A 476 0.45 32.60 16.58
C ALA A 476 1.92 32.19 16.49
N HIS A 477 2.19 30.88 16.45
CA HIS A 477 3.54 30.32 16.40
C HIS A 477 3.53 28.88 15.88
N LEU A 478 4.74 28.34 15.69
CA LEU A 478 5.05 27.04 15.06
C LEU A 478 4.66 27.00 13.58
N ASP A 479 5.60 26.52 12.75
CA ASP A 479 5.33 26.30 11.34
C ASP A 479 4.26 25.23 11.17
N GLY A 480 3.31 25.47 10.27
CA GLY A 480 2.29 24.50 9.91
C GLY A 480 2.88 23.27 9.25
N VAL A 481 2.31 22.10 9.57
CA VAL A 481 2.64 20.82 8.94
C VAL A 481 1.60 20.51 7.85
N LEU A 482 1.76 19.41 7.10
CA LEU A 482 0.94 19.09 5.92
C LEU A 482 -0.56 19.19 6.20
N GLU A 483 -1.04 18.67 7.34
CA GLU A 483 -2.45 18.71 7.70
C GLU A 483 -3.01 20.14 7.78
N ASP A 484 -2.23 21.11 8.28
CA ASP A 484 -2.67 22.50 8.40
C ASP A 484 -2.97 23.10 7.02
N TYR A 485 -2.15 22.77 6.02
CA TYR A 485 -2.37 23.19 4.63
C TYR A 485 -3.53 22.42 3.98
N ALA A 486 -3.56 21.10 4.15
CA ALA A 486 -4.52 20.22 3.49
C ALA A 486 -5.95 20.50 3.97
N TYR A 487 -6.18 20.54 5.28
CA TYR A 487 -7.50 20.77 5.86
C TYR A 487 -8.00 22.18 5.62
N LEU A 488 -7.14 23.20 5.72
CA LEU A 488 -7.55 24.56 5.42
C LEU A 488 -7.86 24.73 3.93
N ALA A 489 -7.07 24.14 3.02
CA ALA A 489 -7.36 24.17 1.60
C ALA A 489 -8.72 23.52 1.29
N GLU A 490 -9.01 22.34 1.85
CA GLU A 490 -10.30 21.68 1.69
C GLU A 490 -11.47 22.54 2.23
N GLY A 491 -11.34 23.06 3.45
CA GLY A 491 -12.36 23.93 4.05
C GLY A 491 -12.60 25.22 3.26
N LEU A 492 -11.56 25.81 2.65
CA LEU A 492 -11.70 26.98 1.79
C LEU A 492 -12.39 26.67 0.46
N ILE A 493 -12.21 25.47 -0.11
CA ILE A 493 -12.96 25.03 -1.30
C ILE A 493 -14.44 24.89 -0.94
N ASP A 494 -14.77 24.21 0.17
CA ASP A 494 -16.16 24.06 0.63
C ASP A 494 -16.80 25.40 0.97
N LEU A 495 -16.05 26.31 1.59
CA LEU A 495 -16.52 27.67 1.87
C LEU A 495 -16.81 28.44 0.59
N TYR A 496 -15.94 28.35 -0.42
CA TYR A 496 -16.20 28.92 -1.74
C TYR A 496 -17.46 28.32 -2.37
N GLU A 497 -17.63 26.99 -2.36
CA GLU A 497 -18.81 26.33 -2.91
C GLU A 497 -20.12 26.73 -2.18
N ALA A 498 -20.02 27.14 -0.91
CA ALA A 498 -21.15 27.58 -0.11
C ALA A 498 -21.50 29.07 -0.30
N CYS A 499 -20.50 29.96 -0.40
CA CYS A 499 -20.71 31.41 -0.41
C CYS A 499 -20.42 32.13 -1.75
N GLY A 500 -19.75 31.46 -2.70
CA GLY A 500 -19.39 32.01 -4.00
C GLY A 500 -18.26 33.04 -4.00
N GLN A 501 -17.56 33.28 -2.88
CA GLN A 501 -16.47 34.26 -2.83
C GLN A 501 -15.15 33.69 -3.36
N GLU A 502 -14.76 34.09 -4.57
CA GLU A 502 -13.60 33.57 -5.30
C GLU A 502 -12.27 33.66 -4.53
N ARG A 503 -12.12 34.64 -3.62
CA ARG A 503 -10.92 34.81 -2.77
C ARG A 503 -10.54 33.54 -2.00
N TYR A 504 -11.52 32.75 -1.57
CA TYR A 504 -11.28 31.52 -0.82
C TYR A 504 -10.75 30.41 -1.73
N LEU A 505 -11.32 30.24 -2.93
CA LEU A 505 -10.84 29.26 -3.91
C LEU A 505 -9.43 29.61 -4.44
N THR A 506 -9.15 30.90 -4.67
CA THR A 506 -7.80 31.35 -5.05
C THR A 506 -6.79 31.05 -3.95
N THR A 507 -7.16 31.28 -2.68
CA THR A 507 -6.28 30.98 -1.55
C THR A 507 -6.09 29.47 -1.38
N ALA A 508 -7.14 28.66 -1.55
CA ALA A 508 -7.03 27.20 -1.56
C ALA A 508 -6.07 26.70 -2.65
N LEU A 509 -6.11 27.28 -3.85
CA LEU A 509 -5.15 26.98 -4.92
C LEU A 509 -3.71 27.29 -4.50
N GLN A 510 -3.46 28.46 -3.90
CA GLN A 510 -2.12 28.83 -3.39
C GLN A 510 -1.61 27.85 -2.34
N LEU A 511 -2.48 27.41 -1.42
CA LEU A 511 -2.12 26.38 -0.43
C LEU A 511 -1.85 25.03 -1.09
N GLY A 512 -2.65 24.63 -2.09
CA GLY A 512 -2.43 23.43 -2.90
C GLY A 512 -1.07 23.43 -3.62
N GLU A 513 -0.72 24.54 -4.26
CA GLU A 513 0.59 24.71 -4.92
C GLU A 513 1.73 24.65 -3.90
N ARG A 514 1.54 25.23 -2.71
CA ARG A 514 2.52 25.16 -1.61
C ARG A 514 2.71 23.73 -1.08
N MET A 515 1.64 22.94 -0.99
CA MET A 515 1.70 21.51 -0.63
C MET A 515 2.59 20.74 -1.59
N VAL A 516 2.34 20.90 -2.90
CA VAL A 516 3.14 20.27 -3.97
C VAL A 516 4.60 20.72 -3.90
N GLN A 517 4.86 22.02 -3.67
CA GLN A 517 6.22 22.56 -3.63
C GLN A 517 7.02 22.09 -2.41
N SER A 518 6.39 22.07 -1.23
CA SER A 518 7.12 22.00 0.05
C SER A 518 7.06 20.64 0.74
N PHE A 519 6.05 19.82 0.41
CA PHE A 519 5.78 18.56 1.12
C PHE A 519 5.86 17.33 0.23
N ARG A 520 5.73 17.45 -1.10
CA ARG A 520 5.74 16.30 -2.03
C ARG A 520 7.04 15.51 -1.98
N ASP A 521 6.94 14.18 -2.01
CA ASP A 521 8.03 13.28 -2.38
C ASP A 521 8.05 13.11 -3.91
N GLU A 522 9.13 13.57 -4.54
CA GLU A 522 9.31 13.56 -5.98
C GLU A 522 9.66 12.17 -6.54
N ASP A 523 10.25 11.30 -5.71
CA ASP A 523 10.74 9.98 -6.13
C ASP A 523 9.63 8.91 -6.06
N HIS A 524 8.81 8.97 -5.01
CA HIS A 524 7.85 7.90 -4.70
C HIS A 524 6.38 8.33 -4.68
N GLY A 525 6.10 9.63 -4.77
CA GLY A 525 4.77 10.18 -4.58
C GLY A 525 4.36 10.29 -3.11
N GLY A 526 3.18 10.88 -2.90
CA GLY A 526 2.72 11.27 -1.56
C GLY A 526 3.44 12.51 -1.02
N PHE A 527 3.19 12.79 0.25
CA PHE A 527 3.62 14.01 0.93
C PHE A 527 4.21 13.67 2.30
N TYR A 528 5.27 14.36 2.68
CA TYR A 528 5.84 14.34 4.02
C TYR A 528 4.99 15.14 5.00
N THR A 529 4.99 14.74 6.26
CA THR A 529 4.29 15.47 7.33
C THR A 529 4.84 16.90 7.48
N THR A 530 6.15 17.10 7.49
CA THR A 530 6.78 18.43 7.64
C THR A 530 7.30 18.98 6.31
N ALA A 531 7.47 20.30 6.19
CA ALA A 531 8.00 20.96 4.99
C ALA A 531 9.52 20.74 4.80
N LYS A 532 10.04 20.90 3.57
CA LYS A 532 11.49 20.78 3.25
C LYS A 532 12.39 21.68 4.12
N THR A 533 11.89 22.83 4.57
CA THR A 533 12.62 23.82 5.37
C THR A 533 12.33 23.74 6.87
N HIS A 534 11.54 22.75 7.32
CA HIS A 534 11.16 22.58 8.72
C HIS A 534 12.35 22.10 9.57
N GLU A 535 12.22 22.17 10.90
CA GLU A 535 13.17 21.55 11.84
C GLU A 535 13.49 20.10 11.43
N THR A 536 14.77 19.77 11.35
CA THR A 536 15.23 18.42 11.00
C THR A 536 15.16 17.51 12.21
N LEU A 537 14.26 16.54 12.17
CA LEU A 537 14.13 15.45 13.14
C LEU A 537 14.85 14.19 12.66
N ILE A 538 14.91 13.15 13.50
CA ILE A 538 15.53 11.86 13.17
C ILE A 538 14.92 11.18 11.94
N ILE A 539 13.64 11.46 11.65
CA ILE A 539 12.88 10.91 10.53
C ILE A 539 11.93 12.01 10.02
N ARG A 540 11.81 12.16 8.70
CA ARG A 540 10.72 12.92 8.08
C ARG A 540 9.61 11.94 7.69
N ALA A 541 8.63 11.79 8.57
CA ALA A 541 7.57 10.79 8.44
C ALA A 541 6.56 11.12 7.32
N ARG A 542 5.77 10.10 6.97
CA ARG A 542 4.66 10.18 6.03
C ARG A 542 3.48 9.38 6.55
N GLU A 543 2.41 10.08 6.90
CA GLU A 543 1.17 9.44 7.32
C GLU A 543 0.36 8.93 6.11
N GLY A 544 0.04 7.64 6.08
CA GLY A 544 -0.78 7.03 5.02
C GLY A 544 -2.23 6.81 5.44
N ALA A 545 -2.43 5.94 6.45
CA ALA A 545 -3.74 5.52 6.92
C ALA A 545 -4.44 6.62 7.73
N ASP A 546 -5.77 6.65 7.67
CA ASP A 546 -6.61 7.49 8.50
C ASP A 546 -6.54 7.04 9.97
N GLY A 547 -6.41 8.01 10.88
CA GLY A 547 -6.48 7.81 12.33
C GLY A 547 -7.83 8.25 12.89
N ALA A 548 -7.80 8.94 14.04
CA ALA A 548 -8.97 9.64 14.57
C ALA A 548 -9.44 10.78 13.64
N THR A 549 -8.49 11.34 12.89
CA THR A 549 -8.71 12.27 11.79
C THR A 549 -8.27 11.60 10.48
N PRO A 550 -8.81 12.02 9.32
CA PRO A 550 -8.25 11.63 8.04
C PRO A 550 -6.73 11.88 7.95
N SER A 551 -6.00 11.11 7.14
CA SER A 551 -4.57 11.38 7.01
C SER A 551 -4.30 12.69 6.27
N GLY A 552 -3.24 13.41 6.66
CA GLY A 552 -2.85 14.64 5.98
C GLY A 552 -2.61 14.42 4.47
N ASN A 553 -2.07 13.25 4.11
CA ASN A 553 -1.91 12.83 2.71
C ASN A 553 -3.25 12.66 1.99
N ALA A 554 -4.22 11.96 2.59
CA ALA A 554 -5.52 11.70 1.97
C ALA A 554 -6.31 12.99 1.73
N VAL A 555 -6.22 13.95 2.65
CA VAL A 555 -6.87 15.26 2.51
C VAL A 555 -6.15 16.13 1.50
N ALA A 556 -4.81 16.11 1.47
CA ALA A 556 -4.03 16.84 0.47
C ALA A 556 -4.40 16.39 -0.95
N VAL A 557 -4.44 15.08 -1.22
CA VAL A 557 -4.84 14.58 -2.54
C VAL A 557 -6.32 14.86 -2.83
N SER A 558 -7.19 14.92 -1.82
CA SER A 558 -8.60 15.31 -1.98
C SER A 558 -8.75 16.77 -2.43
N ALA A 559 -8.08 17.70 -1.73
CA ALA A 559 -8.07 19.12 -2.09
C ALA A 559 -7.46 19.34 -3.49
N LEU A 560 -6.32 18.70 -3.79
CA LEU A 560 -5.67 18.78 -5.10
C LEU A 560 -6.55 18.22 -6.22
N ALA A 561 -7.28 17.12 -5.97
CA ALA A 561 -8.21 16.56 -6.93
C ALA A 561 -9.31 17.56 -7.28
N ARG A 562 -9.96 18.15 -6.26
CA ARG A 562 -11.02 19.15 -6.46
C ARG A 562 -10.50 20.41 -7.16
N LEU A 563 -9.35 20.92 -6.74
CA LEU A 563 -8.70 22.07 -7.41
C LEU A 563 -8.37 21.77 -8.88
N SER A 564 -7.93 20.54 -9.20
CA SER A 564 -7.69 20.12 -10.58
C SER A 564 -8.95 20.22 -11.45
N PHE A 565 -10.13 19.93 -10.89
CA PHE A 565 -11.40 20.05 -11.59
C PHE A 565 -11.94 21.49 -11.63
N HIS A 566 -11.73 22.29 -10.60
CA HIS A 566 -12.09 23.72 -10.63
C HIS A 566 -11.32 24.49 -11.70
N TYR A 567 -10.01 24.23 -11.82
CA TYR A 567 -9.10 25.01 -12.66
C TYR A 567 -8.61 24.30 -13.93
N ASP A 568 -9.05 23.07 -14.19
CA ASP A 568 -8.56 22.22 -15.29
C ASP A 568 -7.02 22.06 -15.29
N ARG A 569 -6.45 21.82 -14.10
CA ARG A 569 -4.99 21.76 -13.88
C ARG A 569 -4.50 20.31 -13.84
N GLN A 570 -3.89 19.87 -14.93
CA GLN A 570 -3.41 18.49 -15.10
C GLN A 570 -2.27 18.11 -14.11
N ASP A 571 -1.40 19.05 -13.78
CA ASP A 571 -0.31 18.84 -12.82
C ASP A 571 -0.82 18.52 -11.40
N LEU A 572 -1.92 19.14 -10.97
CA LEU A 572 -2.58 18.83 -9.69
C LEU A 572 -3.23 17.45 -9.73
N ARG A 573 -3.85 17.09 -10.87
CA ARG A 573 -4.43 15.74 -11.07
C ARG A 573 -3.35 14.65 -10.99
N GLU A 574 -2.19 14.89 -11.59
CA GLU A 574 -1.04 13.98 -11.52
C GLU A 574 -0.49 13.85 -10.10
N ALA A 575 -0.40 14.95 -9.35
CA ALA A 575 0.00 14.92 -7.95
C ALA A 575 -0.98 14.11 -7.09
N THR A 576 -2.31 14.26 -7.32
CA THR A 576 -3.33 13.42 -6.68
C THR A 576 -3.12 11.94 -6.97
N ILE A 577 -2.99 11.57 -8.26
CA ILE A 577 -2.83 10.15 -8.66
C ILE A 577 -1.56 9.56 -8.05
N SER A 578 -0.46 10.32 -8.08
CA SER A 578 0.82 9.91 -7.49
C SER A 578 0.71 9.71 -5.96
N GLY A 579 -0.01 10.59 -5.27
CA GLY A 579 -0.25 10.47 -3.83
C GLY A 579 -1.09 9.25 -3.44
N ILE A 580 -2.15 8.93 -4.20
CA ILE A 580 -2.93 7.71 -3.97
C ILE A 580 -2.09 6.45 -4.23
N ARG A 581 -1.30 6.45 -5.32
CA ARG A 581 -0.46 5.30 -5.67
C ARG A 581 0.58 5.00 -4.62
N ALA A 582 1.18 6.01 -3.98
CA ALA A 582 2.22 5.84 -2.96
C ALA A 582 1.84 4.83 -1.87
N TYR A 583 0.53 4.74 -1.55
CA TYR A 583 -0.05 3.83 -0.56
C TYR A 583 -0.86 2.68 -1.17
N GLY A 584 -0.76 2.42 -2.48
CA GLY A 584 -1.67 1.52 -3.19
C GLY A 584 -1.68 0.08 -2.66
N ARG A 585 -0.52 -0.45 -2.27
CA ARG A 585 -0.44 -1.78 -1.63
C ARG A 585 -1.13 -1.81 -0.27
N GLN A 586 -0.94 -0.76 0.54
CA GLN A 586 -1.57 -0.65 1.86
C GLN A 586 -3.08 -0.48 1.73
N ILE A 587 -3.53 0.34 0.78
CA ILE A 587 -4.94 0.55 0.44
C ILE A 587 -5.60 -0.77 0.03
N ALA A 588 -4.95 -1.59 -0.82
CA ALA A 588 -5.48 -2.90 -1.20
C ALA A 588 -5.52 -3.89 -0.03
N ARG A 589 -4.54 -3.85 0.88
CA ARG A 589 -4.48 -4.79 2.01
C ARG A 589 -5.42 -4.41 3.16
N TYR A 590 -5.56 -3.13 3.45
CA TYR A 590 -6.31 -2.59 4.59
C TYR A 590 -7.25 -1.43 4.19
N PRO A 591 -8.15 -1.61 3.20
CA PRO A 591 -8.95 -0.52 2.62
C PRO A 591 -9.77 0.27 3.65
N ARG A 592 -10.25 -0.37 4.72
CA ARG A 592 -11.00 0.31 5.80
C ARG A 592 -10.22 1.44 6.48
N ALA A 593 -8.88 1.32 6.52
CA ALA A 593 -7.98 2.29 7.14
C ALA A 593 -7.63 3.46 6.21
N PHE A 594 -8.16 3.50 4.99
CA PHE A 594 -7.87 4.51 3.98
C PHE A 594 -9.17 5.12 3.42
N ALA A 595 -10.17 5.32 4.27
CA ALA A 595 -11.50 5.72 3.87
C ALA A 595 -11.53 7.06 3.11
N LYS A 596 -10.74 8.06 3.55
CA LYS A 596 -10.62 9.35 2.86
C LYS A 596 -9.92 9.20 1.50
N SER A 597 -8.85 8.42 1.41
CA SER A 597 -8.18 8.11 0.13
C SER A 597 -9.11 7.39 -0.84
N LEU A 598 -9.94 6.48 -0.34
CA LEU A 598 -10.95 5.79 -1.14
C LEU A 598 -12.08 6.71 -1.61
N ALA A 599 -12.46 7.73 -0.83
CA ALA A 599 -13.36 8.77 -1.31
C ALA A 599 -12.77 9.58 -2.48
N VAL A 600 -11.45 9.76 -2.52
CA VAL A 600 -10.74 10.39 -3.65
C VAL A 600 -10.67 9.44 -4.85
N VAL A 601 -10.44 8.14 -4.62
CA VAL A 601 -10.53 7.10 -5.66
C VAL A 601 -11.92 7.10 -6.30
N ASP A 602 -12.98 7.22 -5.50
CA ASP A 602 -14.36 7.35 -5.98
C ASP A 602 -14.54 8.60 -6.86
N LEU A 603 -14.06 9.77 -6.41
CA LEU A 603 -14.07 11.01 -7.18
C LEU A 603 -13.31 10.89 -8.52
N LEU A 604 -12.12 10.29 -8.52
CA LEU A 604 -11.32 10.12 -9.74
C LEU A 604 -11.92 9.09 -10.72
N ALA A 605 -12.55 8.04 -10.20
CA ALA A 605 -13.17 7.01 -11.01
C ALA A 605 -14.46 7.52 -11.68
N GLU A 606 -15.29 8.27 -10.97
CA GLU A 606 -16.55 8.79 -11.52
C GLU A 606 -16.39 10.14 -12.25
N GLY A 607 -15.43 10.97 -11.82
CA GLY A 607 -15.39 12.39 -12.12
C GLY A 607 -16.50 13.18 -11.39
N PRO A 608 -16.30 14.48 -11.14
CA PRO A 608 -17.32 15.30 -10.48
C PRO A 608 -18.47 15.63 -11.42
N ILE A 609 -19.64 15.90 -10.83
CA ILE A 609 -20.67 16.72 -11.47
C ILE A 609 -20.30 18.19 -11.27
N GLU A 610 -20.17 18.93 -12.36
CA GLU A 610 -19.81 20.34 -12.35
C GLU A 610 -21.08 21.19 -12.38
N LEU A 611 -21.26 22.07 -11.39
CA LEU A 611 -22.45 22.91 -11.25
C LEU A 611 -22.05 24.38 -11.35
N ALA A 612 -22.48 25.05 -12.41
CA ALA A 612 -22.28 26.49 -12.58
C ALA A 612 -23.60 27.23 -12.37
N PHE A 613 -23.66 28.00 -11.29
CA PHE A 613 -24.78 28.89 -10.98
C PHE A 613 -24.49 30.29 -11.55
N VAL A 614 -25.42 30.84 -12.33
CA VAL A 614 -25.32 32.19 -12.89
C VAL A 614 -26.56 32.97 -12.48
N GLY A 615 -26.38 34.06 -11.73
CA GLY A 615 -27.48 34.87 -11.22
C GLY A 615 -27.00 35.89 -10.19
N THR A 616 -27.74 36.99 -10.03
CA THR A 616 -27.41 37.99 -9.01
C THR A 616 -27.60 37.40 -7.61
N PRO A 617 -26.73 37.72 -6.63
CA PRO A 617 -26.96 37.34 -5.24
C PRO A 617 -28.36 37.74 -4.78
N HIS A 618 -29.02 36.86 -4.00
CA HIS A 618 -30.41 37.04 -3.52
C HIS A 618 -31.51 37.04 -4.59
N ASP A 619 -31.22 36.63 -5.83
CA ASP A 619 -32.28 36.33 -6.82
C ASP A 619 -33.11 35.12 -6.34
N PRO A 620 -34.44 35.25 -6.19
CA PRO A 620 -35.31 34.14 -5.78
C PRO A 620 -35.21 32.89 -6.68
N GLY A 621 -34.99 33.09 -8.00
CA GLY A 621 -34.78 32.01 -8.95
C GLY A 621 -33.47 31.26 -8.69
N LEU A 622 -32.39 31.99 -8.38
CA LEU A 622 -31.11 31.40 -8.00
C LEU A 622 -31.21 30.61 -6.68
N GLU A 623 -31.87 31.18 -5.67
CA GLU A 623 -32.10 30.52 -4.39
C GLU A 623 -32.92 29.23 -4.55
N ALA A 624 -33.93 29.24 -5.41
CA ALA A 624 -34.74 28.06 -5.71
C ALA A 624 -33.92 26.94 -6.40
N LEU A 625 -33.02 27.30 -7.32
CA LEU A 625 -32.10 26.35 -7.96
C LEU A 625 -31.12 25.75 -6.95
N HIS A 626 -30.53 26.58 -6.06
CA HIS A 626 -29.69 26.10 -4.97
C HIS A 626 -30.45 25.12 -4.06
N LEU A 627 -31.70 25.46 -3.67
CA LEU A 627 -32.54 24.60 -2.84
C LEU A 627 -32.81 23.23 -3.48
N ALA A 628 -33.00 23.19 -4.80
CA ALA A 628 -33.19 21.94 -5.52
C ALA A 628 -31.94 21.06 -5.50
N VAL A 629 -30.75 21.62 -5.73
CA VAL A 629 -29.47 20.88 -5.68
C VAL A 629 -29.16 20.37 -4.28
N ARG A 630 -29.40 21.17 -3.23
CA ARG A 630 -29.11 20.81 -1.83
C ARG A 630 -29.83 19.53 -1.38
N LYS A 631 -30.97 19.21 -2.01
CA LYS A 631 -31.73 17.97 -1.75
C LYS A 631 -31.06 16.72 -2.29
N VAL A 632 -29.97 16.77 -3.03
CA VAL A 632 -29.32 15.57 -3.59
C VAL A 632 -27.96 15.37 -2.94
N PHE A 633 -27.66 14.14 -2.51
CA PHE A 633 -26.33 13.79 -2.03
C PHE A 633 -25.36 13.70 -3.22
N LEU A 634 -24.54 14.72 -3.38
CA LEU A 634 -23.54 14.86 -4.45
C LEU A 634 -22.14 14.91 -3.84
N PRO A 635 -21.57 13.74 -3.51
CA PRO A 635 -20.26 13.65 -2.86
C PRO A 635 -19.08 13.92 -3.81
N ASN A 636 -19.30 13.75 -5.12
CA ASN A 636 -18.34 14.02 -6.20
C ASN A 636 -18.87 15.19 -7.04
N ARG A 637 -18.55 16.42 -6.63
CA ARG A 637 -19.03 17.64 -7.30
C ARG A 637 -17.99 18.74 -7.26
N VAL A 638 -18.18 19.74 -8.11
CA VAL A 638 -17.59 21.07 -7.98
C VAL A 638 -18.67 22.11 -8.25
N ILE A 639 -18.69 23.20 -7.48
CA ILE A 639 -19.68 24.29 -7.62
C ILE A 639 -18.95 25.59 -7.94
N ALA A 640 -19.39 26.31 -8.98
CA ALA A 640 -18.94 27.65 -9.28
C ALA A 640 -20.14 28.60 -9.40
N SER A 641 -19.96 29.88 -9.02
CA SER A 641 -21.03 30.88 -9.03
C SER A 641 -20.55 32.19 -9.68
N SER A 642 -21.41 32.81 -10.50
CA SER A 642 -21.18 34.11 -11.14
C SER A 642 -22.42 34.99 -11.05
N ASP A 643 -22.23 36.31 -10.97
CA ASP A 643 -23.32 37.29 -10.99
C ASP A 643 -23.95 37.47 -12.39
N GLY A 644 -23.33 36.90 -13.44
CA GLY A 644 -23.82 36.98 -14.82
C GLY A 644 -23.73 38.36 -15.46
N MET A 645 -23.05 39.32 -14.82
CA MET A 645 -22.97 40.73 -15.25
C MET A 645 -21.84 41.01 -16.27
N GLY A 646 -21.35 39.98 -16.97
CA GLY A 646 -20.42 40.13 -18.10
C GLY A 646 -18.99 40.54 -17.75
N LYS A 647 -18.57 40.47 -16.48
CA LYS A 647 -17.14 40.55 -16.15
C LYS A 647 -16.45 39.26 -16.59
N PRO A 648 -15.28 39.33 -17.27
CA PRO A 648 -14.49 38.15 -17.57
C PRO A 648 -14.11 37.43 -16.27
N THR A 649 -14.58 36.20 -16.10
CA THR A 649 -14.17 35.32 -15.01
C THR A 649 -12.93 34.53 -15.44
N THR A 650 -11.99 34.35 -14.51
CA THR A 650 -10.82 33.47 -14.70
C THR A 650 -11.14 32.00 -14.42
N HIS A 651 -12.34 31.68 -13.91
CA HIS A 651 -12.74 30.32 -13.58
C HIS A 651 -13.20 29.57 -14.85
N PRO A 652 -12.53 28.48 -15.26
CA PRO A 652 -12.85 27.77 -16.52
C PRO A 652 -14.29 27.29 -16.61
N LEU A 653 -14.83 26.75 -15.50
CA LEU A 653 -16.21 26.29 -15.45
C LEU A 653 -17.24 27.41 -15.69
N LEU A 654 -16.93 28.69 -15.44
CA LEU A 654 -17.87 29.80 -15.65
C LEU A 654 -17.75 30.44 -17.04
N ALA A 655 -16.74 30.06 -17.83
CA ALA A 655 -16.52 30.61 -19.16
C ALA A 655 -17.73 30.35 -20.08
N GLY A 656 -18.23 31.40 -20.72
CA GLY A 656 -19.33 31.36 -21.69
C GLY A 656 -20.71 31.04 -21.09
N LYS A 657 -20.91 31.23 -19.78
CA LYS A 657 -22.19 30.98 -19.09
C LYS A 657 -22.81 32.29 -18.65
N ASP A 658 -24.05 32.52 -19.08
CA ASP A 658 -24.78 33.77 -18.91
C ASP A 658 -26.18 33.52 -18.34
N LEU A 659 -26.92 34.60 -18.06
CA LEU A 659 -28.34 34.51 -17.72
C LEU A 659 -29.15 33.95 -18.90
N VAL A 660 -30.16 33.12 -18.62
CA VAL A 660 -31.04 32.54 -19.65
C VAL A 660 -32.31 33.37 -19.74
N LYS A 661 -32.46 34.12 -20.86
CA LYS A 661 -33.58 35.06 -21.07
C LYS A 661 -33.72 36.06 -19.91
N GLY A 662 -32.60 36.47 -19.31
CA GLY A 662 -32.56 37.39 -18.16
C GLY A 662 -32.86 36.76 -16.80
N ASN A 663 -33.08 35.44 -16.72
CA ASN A 663 -33.27 34.73 -15.45
C ASN A 663 -31.98 34.03 -14.99
N ALA A 664 -31.85 33.84 -13.68
CA ALA A 664 -30.83 32.98 -13.10
C ALA A 664 -30.91 31.56 -13.69
N ALA A 665 -29.74 30.94 -13.88
CA ALA A 665 -29.62 29.65 -14.54
C ALA A 665 -28.61 28.74 -13.84
N LEU A 666 -28.90 27.44 -13.87
CA LEU A 666 -27.98 26.36 -13.47
C LEU A 666 -27.50 25.62 -14.72
N TYR A 667 -26.18 25.56 -14.89
CA TYR A 667 -25.51 24.75 -15.88
C TYR A 667 -24.95 23.50 -15.20
N ILE A 668 -25.42 22.33 -15.63
CA ILE A 668 -24.91 21.03 -15.17
C ILE A 668 -23.97 20.49 -16.24
N CYS A 669 -22.70 20.35 -15.89
CA CYS A 669 -21.63 19.98 -16.81
C CYS A 669 -20.87 18.73 -16.34
N ARG A 670 -20.17 18.12 -17.28
CA ARG A 670 -19.13 17.11 -17.05
C ARG A 670 -18.00 17.32 -18.05
N ASN A 671 -16.77 17.35 -17.56
CA ASN A 671 -15.58 17.64 -18.38
C ASN A 671 -15.77 18.94 -19.18
N PHE A 672 -16.31 19.97 -18.53
CA PHE A 672 -16.63 21.28 -19.12
C PHE A 672 -17.65 21.27 -20.26
N SER A 673 -18.28 20.13 -20.54
CA SER A 673 -19.40 19.99 -21.48
C SER A 673 -20.72 19.99 -20.73
N CYS A 674 -21.62 20.93 -21.08
CA CYS A 674 -22.84 21.19 -20.32
C CYS A 674 -24.10 20.69 -21.03
N GLN A 675 -25.10 20.30 -20.23
CA GLN A 675 -26.47 20.12 -20.70
C GLN A 675 -27.13 21.48 -20.99
N ARG A 676 -28.38 21.46 -21.47
CA ARG A 676 -29.20 22.68 -21.58
C ARG A 676 -29.30 23.35 -20.19
N PRO A 677 -29.14 24.68 -20.10
CA PRO A 677 -29.24 25.37 -18.83
C PRO A 677 -30.66 25.30 -18.26
N LEU A 678 -30.75 25.18 -16.95
CA LEU A 678 -32.01 25.05 -16.22
C LEU A 678 -32.36 26.34 -15.50
N ILE A 679 -33.60 26.79 -15.68
CA ILE A 679 -34.19 27.94 -14.97
C ILE A 679 -35.33 27.51 -14.03
N ASP A 680 -35.85 26.29 -14.21
CA ASP A 680 -36.91 25.72 -13.37
C ASP A 680 -36.29 24.74 -12.36
N PRO A 681 -36.43 24.97 -11.03
CA PRO A 681 -35.93 24.08 -10.00
C PRO A 681 -36.55 22.68 -10.02
N GLN A 682 -37.73 22.48 -10.62
CA GLN A 682 -38.37 21.17 -10.72
C GLN A 682 -37.61 20.22 -11.66
N GLU A 683 -36.93 20.75 -12.68
CA GLU A 683 -36.17 19.97 -13.67
C GLU A 683 -34.80 19.50 -13.12
N VAL A 684 -34.31 20.08 -12.02
CA VAL A 684 -32.93 19.87 -11.51
C VAL A 684 -32.68 18.42 -11.06
N ILE A 685 -33.61 17.83 -10.32
CA ILE A 685 -33.43 16.47 -9.77
C ILE A 685 -33.37 15.43 -10.90
N GLU A 686 -34.22 15.58 -11.91
CA GLU A 686 -34.22 14.72 -13.09
C GLU A 686 -32.91 14.84 -13.87
N ALA A 687 -32.46 16.08 -14.13
CA ALA A 687 -31.20 16.33 -14.83
C ALA A 687 -29.97 15.76 -14.09
N LEU A 688 -29.91 15.89 -12.77
CA LEU A 688 -28.85 15.28 -11.96
C LEU A 688 -28.87 13.76 -12.03
N SER A 689 -30.06 13.15 -12.07
CA SER A 689 -30.23 11.70 -12.16
C SER A 689 -29.78 11.13 -13.52
N LEU A 690 -30.16 11.79 -14.62
CA LEU A 690 -29.74 11.41 -15.99
C LEU A 690 -28.23 11.49 -16.16
N THR A 691 -27.60 12.53 -15.58
CA THR A 691 -26.14 12.71 -15.60
C THR A 691 -25.42 11.59 -14.85
N SER A 692 -25.99 11.11 -13.74
CA SER A 692 -25.44 9.97 -12.98
C SER A 692 -25.56 8.64 -13.73
N GLN A 693 -26.64 8.44 -14.50
CA GLN A 693 -26.85 7.22 -15.30
C GLN A 693 -25.93 7.14 -16.53
N GLN A 694 -25.69 8.25 -17.23
CA GLN A 694 -24.72 8.31 -18.35
C GLN A 694 -23.29 7.95 -17.89
N SER A 695 -22.93 8.31 -16.65
CA SER A 695 -21.63 7.96 -16.03
C SER A 695 -21.46 6.46 -15.78
N LYS A 696 -22.54 5.72 -15.48
CA LYS A 696 -22.49 4.25 -15.30
C LYS A 696 -22.15 3.50 -16.59
N GLN A 697 -22.44 4.08 -17.76
CA GLN A 697 -22.16 3.49 -19.08
C GLN A 697 -20.79 3.86 -19.65
N THR A 698 -20.16 4.95 -19.18
CA THR A 698 -18.89 5.48 -19.71
C THR A 698 -17.70 5.38 -18.75
N GLY A 699 -17.93 5.19 -17.44
CA GLY A 699 -16.90 5.38 -16.40
C GLY A 699 -16.14 4.12 -15.92
N GLN A 700 -16.28 2.96 -16.58
CA GLN A 700 -15.71 1.73 -16.01
C GLN A 700 -14.22 1.48 -16.28
N GLN A 701 -13.49 2.40 -16.95
CA GLN A 701 -12.24 1.95 -17.56
C GLN A 701 -11.17 3.00 -17.92
N THR A 702 -10.82 4.05 -17.13
CA THR A 702 -9.66 4.88 -17.60
C THR A 702 -8.85 5.80 -16.66
N LEU A 703 -8.94 5.82 -15.32
CA LEU A 703 -8.27 6.92 -14.59
C LEU A 703 -7.39 6.60 -13.37
N LEU A 704 -7.14 5.32 -13.06
CA LEU A 704 -6.28 4.95 -11.90
C LEU A 704 -5.09 4.03 -12.24
N GLN A 705 -4.84 3.76 -13.52
CA GLN A 705 -3.58 3.16 -13.97
C GLN A 705 -2.54 4.27 -14.06
N GLY A 706 -1.66 4.39 -13.07
CA GLY A 706 -0.65 5.43 -13.16
C GLY A 706 0.42 5.05 -14.17
N ALA A 707 0.80 5.99 -15.04
CA ALA A 707 1.92 5.92 -15.99
C ALA A 707 2.18 4.50 -16.55
N SER A 708 1.13 3.76 -16.88
CA SER A 708 1.29 2.57 -17.69
C SER A 708 1.72 3.04 -19.06
N LEU A 709 2.77 2.45 -19.62
CA LEU A 709 3.19 2.76 -20.97
C LEU A 709 2.00 2.45 -21.90
N PRO A 710 1.39 3.47 -22.54
CA PRO A 710 0.24 3.25 -23.37
C PRO A 710 0.66 2.50 -24.64
N GLY A 711 -0.28 1.74 -25.19
CA GLY A 711 -0.07 0.97 -26.40
C GLY A 711 0.51 -0.43 -26.17
N SER A 712 0.71 -1.12 -27.28
CA SER A 712 1.18 -2.50 -27.37
C SER A 712 2.03 -2.65 -28.64
N ALA A 713 2.73 -3.77 -28.81
CA ALA A 713 3.40 -4.10 -30.06
C ALA A 713 2.45 -3.99 -31.26
N SER A 714 2.89 -3.34 -32.34
CA SER A 714 2.12 -3.20 -33.58
C SER A 714 2.87 -3.84 -34.76
N PRO A 715 2.16 -4.33 -35.80
CA PRO A 715 2.80 -4.80 -37.03
C PRO A 715 3.77 -3.78 -37.62
N GLU A 716 3.35 -2.51 -37.67
CA GLU A 716 4.14 -1.40 -38.21
C GLU A 716 5.37 -1.11 -37.33
N GLY A 717 5.18 -1.07 -36.01
CA GLY A 717 6.25 -0.81 -35.04
C GLY A 717 7.31 -1.89 -35.05
N THR A 718 6.90 -3.15 -34.92
CA THR A 718 7.83 -4.29 -34.91
C THR A 718 8.57 -4.46 -36.25
N ALA A 719 7.91 -4.22 -37.39
CA ALA A 719 8.57 -4.21 -38.70
C ALA A 719 9.58 -3.05 -38.84
N ARG A 720 9.24 -1.86 -38.33
CA ARG A 720 10.14 -0.70 -38.29
C ARG A 720 11.38 -0.97 -37.44
N TYR A 721 11.22 -1.62 -36.29
CA TYR A 721 12.35 -2.05 -35.45
C TYR A 721 13.30 -2.97 -36.23
N ALA A 722 12.75 -4.02 -36.86
CA ALA A 722 13.54 -4.97 -37.64
C ALA A 722 14.28 -4.27 -38.79
N ALA A 723 13.60 -3.40 -39.56
CA ALA A 723 14.21 -2.64 -40.65
C ALA A 723 15.34 -1.72 -40.16
N ARG A 724 15.15 -1.06 -38.99
CA ARG A 724 16.19 -0.23 -38.36
C ARG A 724 17.43 -1.06 -38.04
N MET A 725 17.26 -2.20 -37.39
CA MET A 725 18.36 -3.08 -37.00
C MET A 725 19.12 -3.65 -38.21
N VAL A 726 18.40 -4.06 -39.26
CA VAL A 726 19.01 -4.52 -40.52
C VAL A 726 19.85 -3.41 -41.17
N SER A 727 19.36 -2.16 -41.17
CA SER A 727 20.07 -1.03 -41.79
C SER A 727 21.32 -0.55 -41.02
N GLN A 728 21.36 -0.74 -39.70
CA GLN A 728 22.44 -0.25 -38.84
C GLN A 728 23.65 -1.22 -38.76
N SER A 729 23.49 -2.46 -39.19
CA SER A 729 24.58 -3.44 -39.16
C SER A 729 25.70 -3.06 -40.13
N ARG A 730 26.86 -2.68 -39.59
CA ARG A 730 28.08 -2.39 -40.37
C ARG A 730 28.74 -3.64 -40.96
N HIS A 731 28.30 -4.84 -40.56
CA HIS A 731 28.84 -6.13 -41.01
C HIS A 731 27.71 -7.04 -41.51
N SER A 732 27.77 -7.35 -42.80
CA SER A 732 27.04 -8.40 -43.53
C SER A 732 25.57 -8.12 -43.94
N SER A 733 25.32 -8.39 -45.21
CA SER A 733 24.05 -8.40 -45.96
C SER A 733 23.00 -9.41 -45.47
N HIS A 734 23.09 -9.91 -44.23
CA HIS A 734 22.37 -11.12 -43.80
C HIS A 734 21.56 -10.97 -42.49
N MET A 735 21.57 -9.80 -41.83
CA MET A 735 20.71 -9.55 -40.65
C MET A 735 19.20 -9.65 -40.93
N GLU A 736 18.80 -9.63 -42.21
CA GLU A 736 17.41 -9.88 -42.64
C GLU A 736 16.88 -11.24 -42.15
N HIS A 737 17.75 -12.24 -42.02
CA HIS A 737 17.39 -13.58 -41.57
C HIS A 737 17.21 -13.69 -40.05
N GLY A 738 17.69 -12.70 -39.30
CA GLY A 738 17.54 -12.62 -37.85
C GLY A 738 16.11 -12.33 -37.39
N TYR A 739 15.21 -11.93 -38.29
CA TYR A 739 13.82 -11.58 -37.97
C TYR A 739 12.82 -12.49 -38.70
N GLY A 740 11.62 -12.65 -38.14
CA GLY A 740 10.57 -13.47 -38.72
C GLY A 740 9.17 -13.05 -38.27
N GLN A 741 8.16 -13.58 -38.97
CA GLN A 741 6.76 -13.39 -38.61
C GLN A 741 6.43 -14.13 -37.31
N PHE A 742 5.71 -13.47 -36.41
CA PHE A 742 5.29 -14.03 -35.13
C PHE A 742 3.94 -14.73 -35.26
N GLY A 743 3.96 -15.94 -35.82
CA GLY A 743 2.73 -16.67 -36.20
C GLY A 743 1.87 -15.83 -37.16
N ASN A 744 0.55 -15.87 -36.98
CA ASN A 744 -0.41 -15.05 -37.74
C ASN A 744 -0.77 -13.72 -37.06
N SER A 745 0.00 -13.27 -36.07
CA SER A 745 -0.26 -12.01 -35.36
C SER A 745 0.00 -10.76 -36.22
N GLY A 746 0.81 -10.89 -37.28
CA GLY A 746 1.32 -9.78 -38.09
C GLY A 746 2.52 -9.05 -37.46
N LEU A 747 2.96 -9.44 -36.26
CA LEU A 747 4.15 -8.87 -35.62
C LEU A 747 5.43 -9.47 -36.22
N THR A 748 6.50 -8.67 -36.27
CA THR A 748 7.84 -9.12 -36.70
C THR A 748 8.79 -9.19 -35.51
N THR A 749 9.27 -10.38 -35.16
CA THR A 749 10.15 -10.59 -33.99
C THR A 749 11.53 -11.06 -34.37
N SER A 750 12.52 -10.75 -33.54
CA SER A 750 13.83 -11.38 -33.56
C SER A 750 13.69 -12.90 -33.33
N ARG A 751 14.42 -13.70 -34.11
CA ARG A 751 14.48 -15.17 -33.99
C ARG A 751 15.07 -15.61 -32.64
N LEU A 752 15.83 -14.74 -31.99
CA LEU A 752 16.32 -14.89 -30.63
C LEU A 752 15.56 -13.93 -29.71
N GLY A 753 15.02 -14.45 -28.60
CA GLY A 753 14.31 -13.68 -27.58
C GLY A 753 15.07 -13.65 -26.25
N PHE A 754 14.83 -12.61 -25.45
CA PHE A 754 15.41 -12.44 -24.13
C PHE A 754 14.55 -13.13 -23.06
N GLY A 755 15.01 -14.28 -22.59
CA GLY A 755 14.39 -14.99 -21.47
C GLY A 755 14.87 -14.45 -20.13
N THR A 756 13.96 -14.17 -19.22
CA THR A 756 14.27 -13.54 -17.92
C THR A 756 14.26 -14.51 -16.74
N TYR A 757 14.35 -15.82 -16.98
CA TYR A 757 14.50 -16.78 -15.91
C TYR A 757 15.82 -16.55 -15.15
N ARG A 758 15.73 -16.32 -13.83
CA ARG A 758 16.83 -15.89 -12.95
C ARG A 758 17.41 -14.51 -13.27
N VAL A 759 16.60 -13.62 -13.84
CA VAL A 759 16.88 -12.20 -13.96
C VAL A 759 16.09 -11.46 -12.89
N ASP A 760 16.75 -10.54 -12.19
CA ASP A 760 16.19 -9.73 -11.10
C ASP A 760 16.83 -8.33 -11.06
N THR A 761 16.24 -7.44 -10.26
CA THR A 761 16.65 -6.04 -10.07
C THR A 761 17.84 -5.87 -9.13
N ARG A 762 18.24 -6.92 -8.41
CA ARG A 762 19.30 -6.86 -7.38
C ARG A 762 20.69 -6.91 -8.01
N GLU A 763 20.81 -7.60 -9.15
CA GLU A 763 22.06 -7.68 -9.92
C GLU A 763 22.10 -6.62 -11.03
N PRO A 764 22.98 -5.61 -10.95
CA PRO A 764 23.05 -4.53 -11.94
C PRO A 764 23.33 -5.01 -13.37
N GLU A 765 24.10 -6.10 -13.53
CA GLU A 765 24.42 -6.67 -14.85
C GLU A 765 23.18 -7.13 -15.63
N HIS A 766 22.14 -7.60 -14.93
CA HIS A 766 20.91 -8.05 -15.57
C HIS A 766 20.21 -6.92 -16.34
N ARG A 767 20.17 -5.74 -15.72
CA ARG A 767 19.56 -4.54 -16.32
C ARG A 767 20.32 -4.11 -17.57
N GLU A 768 21.64 -4.06 -17.48
CA GLU A 768 22.49 -3.68 -18.61
C GLU A 768 22.46 -4.72 -19.74
N ALA A 769 22.34 -6.01 -19.42
CA ALA A 769 22.14 -7.05 -20.41
C ALA A 769 20.83 -6.87 -21.20
N LEU A 770 19.70 -6.62 -20.51
CA LEU A 770 18.42 -6.36 -21.19
C LEU A 770 18.47 -5.09 -22.06
N LYS A 771 19.05 -4.00 -21.53
CA LYS A 771 19.24 -2.75 -22.30
C LYS A 771 20.06 -2.98 -23.56
N LYS A 772 21.17 -3.72 -23.45
CA LYS A 772 22.03 -4.05 -24.59
C LYS A 772 21.28 -4.92 -25.61
N ALA A 773 20.57 -5.96 -25.18
CA ALA A 773 19.82 -6.82 -26.07
C ALA A 773 18.76 -6.05 -26.87
N LEU A 774 18.03 -5.15 -26.22
CA LEU A 774 17.04 -4.27 -26.83
C LEU A 774 17.63 -3.21 -27.78
N ARG A 775 18.90 -2.84 -27.60
CA ARG A 775 19.61 -1.91 -28.49
C ARG A 775 20.23 -2.60 -29.71
N GLU A 776 20.59 -3.87 -29.57
CA GLU A 776 21.41 -4.60 -30.54
C GLU A 776 20.64 -5.66 -31.35
N GLY A 777 19.31 -5.72 -31.19
CA GLY A 777 18.47 -6.42 -32.16
C GLY A 777 17.40 -7.34 -31.59
N VAL A 778 17.27 -7.48 -30.27
CA VAL A 778 16.19 -8.28 -29.67
C VAL A 778 14.96 -7.41 -29.47
N ASN A 779 13.80 -7.87 -29.94
CA ASN A 779 12.52 -7.23 -29.63
C ASN A 779 11.46 -8.20 -29.10
N LEU A 780 11.86 -9.40 -28.72
CA LEU A 780 11.02 -10.39 -28.06
C LEU A 780 11.53 -10.62 -26.63
N ILE A 781 10.72 -10.29 -25.63
CA ILE A 781 11.04 -10.49 -24.21
C ILE A 781 10.09 -11.52 -23.63
N ASP A 782 10.64 -12.45 -22.87
CA ASP A 782 9.91 -13.52 -22.19
C ASP A 782 10.14 -13.46 -20.67
N THR A 783 9.07 -13.25 -19.91
CA THR A 783 9.07 -13.10 -18.45
C THR A 783 7.92 -13.84 -17.81
N SER A 784 7.81 -13.87 -16.49
CA SER A 784 6.78 -14.61 -15.76
C SER A 784 6.56 -14.04 -14.38
N THR A 785 5.33 -14.16 -13.89
CA THR A 785 4.93 -13.76 -12.53
C THR A 785 5.74 -14.46 -11.43
N ASN A 786 6.24 -15.67 -11.65
CA ASN A 786 7.02 -16.44 -10.67
C ASN A 786 8.54 -16.31 -10.83
N TYR A 787 9.04 -15.69 -11.89
CA TYR A 787 10.48 -15.57 -12.09
C TYR A 787 11.02 -14.53 -11.08
N MET A 788 11.83 -15.03 -10.14
CA MET A 788 12.37 -14.23 -9.03
C MET A 788 11.27 -13.51 -8.24
N ASP A 789 10.10 -14.16 -8.06
CA ASP A 789 8.94 -13.58 -7.37
C ASP A 789 8.44 -12.26 -7.99
N GLY A 790 8.31 -12.28 -9.33
CA GLY A 790 7.86 -11.15 -10.14
C GLY A 790 8.92 -10.07 -10.36
N ASP A 791 10.14 -10.24 -9.86
CA ASP A 791 11.18 -9.22 -9.98
C ASP A 791 11.72 -9.06 -11.40
N SER A 792 11.66 -10.12 -12.20
CA SER A 792 11.97 -10.05 -13.62
C SER A 792 11.01 -9.13 -14.38
N GLU A 793 9.72 -9.14 -14.05
CA GLU A 793 8.71 -8.25 -14.63
C GLU A 793 9.00 -6.78 -14.27
N ARG A 794 9.38 -6.51 -13.02
CA ARG A 794 9.78 -5.17 -12.58
C ARG A 794 10.99 -4.66 -13.34
N LEU A 795 12.02 -5.50 -13.51
CA LEU A 795 13.21 -5.13 -14.29
C LEU A 795 12.86 -4.83 -15.75
N VAL A 796 12.04 -5.67 -16.39
CA VAL A 796 11.59 -5.46 -17.78
C VAL A 796 10.82 -4.14 -17.90
N GLY A 797 9.86 -3.89 -17.01
CA GLY A 797 9.08 -2.64 -17.00
C GLY A 797 9.96 -1.40 -16.83
N ALA A 798 10.91 -1.44 -15.89
CA ALA A 798 11.83 -0.34 -15.64
C ALA A 798 12.73 -0.02 -16.85
N VAL A 799 13.29 -1.06 -17.50
CA VAL A 799 14.14 -0.88 -18.69
C VAL A 799 13.33 -0.35 -19.88
N LEU A 800 12.12 -0.88 -20.12
CA LEU A 800 11.25 -0.37 -21.18
C LEU A 800 10.86 1.09 -20.94
N GLY A 801 10.46 1.43 -19.70
CA GLY A 801 10.12 2.79 -19.31
C GLY A 801 11.28 3.77 -19.53
N GLU A 802 12.50 3.38 -19.17
CA GLU A 802 13.72 4.17 -19.39
C GLU A 802 14.00 4.40 -20.89
N LEU A 803 14.02 3.32 -21.70
CA LEU A 803 14.36 3.41 -23.12
C LEU A 803 13.29 4.14 -23.93
N ILE A 804 12.01 4.06 -23.52
CA ILE A 804 10.93 4.83 -24.15
C ILE A 804 11.00 6.30 -23.76
N LYS A 805 11.24 6.60 -22.47
CA LYS A 805 11.37 7.98 -21.99
C LYS A 805 12.55 8.72 -22.62
N THR A 806 13.64 8.01 -22.90
CA THR A 806 14.83 8.55 -23.58
C THR A 806 14.67 8.65 -25.10
N GLY A 807 13.59 8.09 -25.66
CA GLY A 807 13.33 8.07 -27.11
C GLY A 807 14.18 7.05 -27.89
N GLU A 808 14.90 6.16 -27.20
CA GLU A 808 15.68 5.08 -27.82
C GLU A 808 14.79 3.96 -28.37
N LEU A 809 13.62 3.76 -27.75
CA LEU A 809 12.59 2.82 -28.17
C LEU A 809 11.21 3.48 -28.16
N ILE A 810 10.27 2.82 -28.81
CA ILE A 810 8.83 3.11 -28.69
C ILE A 810 8.12 1.81 -28.33
N ARG A 811 7.02 1.91 -27.57
CA ARG A 811 6.30 0.74 -27.02
C ARG A 811 5.89 -0.26 -28.10
N GLU A 812 5.52 0.23 -29.28
CA GLU A 812 5.06 -0.57 -30.43
C GLU A 812 6.13 -1.48 -31.05
N GLU A 813 7.42 -1.25 -30.76
CA GLU A 813 8.54 -1.99 -31.38
C GLU A 813 8.85 -3.32 -30.68
N VAL A 814 8.44 -3.49 -29.43
CA VAL A 814 8.85 -4.61 -28.56
C VAL A 814 7.66 -5.47 -28.17
N VAL A 815 7.81 -6.79 -28.33
CA VAL A 815 6.84 -7.80 -27.92
C VAL A 815 7.21 -8.34 -26.54
N VAL A 816 6.31 -8.18 -25.58
CA VAL A 816 6.45 -8.68 -24.21
C VAL A 816 5.51 -9.85 -23.98
N VAL A 817 6.09 -11.00 -23.64
CA VAL A 817 5.39 -12.23 -23.27
C VAL A 817 5.53 -12.44 -21.77
N SER A 818 4.42 -12.54 -21.04
CA SER A 818 4.42 -12.97 -19.64
C SER A 818 3.54 -14.20 -19.42
N LYS A 819 3.73 -14.91 -18.29
CA LYS A 819 2.93 -16.09 -17.93
C LYS A 819 2.33 -15.99 -16.53
N ILE A 820 1.12 -16.54 -16.42
CA ILE A 820 0.30 -16.60 -15.22
C ILE A 820 -0.16 -18.04 -14.94
N GLY A 821 -0.53 -18.34 -13.69
CA GLY A 821 -1.04 -19.66 -13.28
C GLY A 821 -0.19 -20.36 -12.20
N TYR A 822 1.06 -19.93 -12.02
CA TYR A 822 1.98 -20.47 -11.02
C TYR A 822 1.78 -19.78 -9.65
N VAL A 823 1.73 -20.55 -8.56
CA VAL A 823 1.54 -20.04 -7.19
C VAL A 823 2.79 -20.35 -6.37
N GLN A 824 3.64 -19.33 -6.20
CA GLN A 824 4.92 -19.37 -5.47
C GLN A 824 5.18 -18.02 -4.78
N GLY A 825 6.13 -17.99 -3.84
CA GLY A 825 6.57 -16.74 -3.20
C GLY A 825 5.42 -16.01 -2.50
N ASP A 826 5.26 -14.73 -2.77
CA ASP A 826 4.19 -13.93 -2.18
C ASP A 826 2.78 -14.37 -2.62
N ASN A 827 2.63 -14.89 -3.85
CA ASN A 827 1.35 -15.47 -4.30
C ASN A 827 0.95 -16.71 -3.49
N LEU A 828 1.93 -17.51 -3.05
CA LEU A 828 1.68 -18.67 -2.20
C LEU A 828 1.21 -18.24 -0.82
N LYS A 829 1.87 -17.26 -0.20
CA LYS A 829 1.45 -16.70 1.10
C LYS A 829 0.01 -16.17 1.06
N GLN A 830 -0.36 -15.52 -0.04
CA GLN A 830 -1.73 -15.02 -0.23
C GLN A 830 -2.74 -16.17 -0.39
N ALA A 831 -2.41 -17.20 -1.18
CA ALA A 831 -3.26 -18.37 -1.34
C ALA A 831 -3.44 -19.13 -0.01
N GLU A 832 -2.37 -19.31 0.77
CA GLU A 832 -2.38 -19.90 2.11
C GLU A 832 -3.23 -19.08 3.09
N ALA A 833 -3.09 -17.75 3.07
CA ALA A 833 -3.90 -16.86 3.91
C ALA A 833 -5.41 -16.95 3.56
N ARG A 834 -5.75 -17.04 2.27
CA ARG A 834 -7.14 -17.23 1.81
C ARG A 834 -7.70 -18.59 2.20
N GLU A 835 -6.89 -19.65 2.15
CA GLU A 835 -7.25 -20.97 2.68
C GLU A 835 -7.51 -20.94 4.19
N GLN A 836 -6.63 -20.30 4.97
CA GLN A 836 -6.80 -20.12 6.41
C GLN A 836 -8.05 -19.31 6.77
N ALA A 837 -8.43 -18.35 5.91
CA ALA A 837 -9.65 -17.56 6.04
C ALA A 837 -10.92 -18.27 5.52
N GLY A 838 -10.83 -19.54 5.09
CA GLY A 838 -11.98 -20.32 4.62
C GLY A 838 -12.51 -19.94 3.24
N ARG A 839 -11.74 -19.21 2.41
CA ARG A 839 -12.10 -18.78 1.05
C ARG A 839 -11.01 -19.15 0.01
N PRO A 840 -10.70 -20.43 -0.18
CA PRO A 840 -9.68 -20.86 -1.15
C PRO A 840 -10.06 -20.46 -2.58
N TYR A 841 -9.06 -20.21 -3.43
CA TYR A 841 -9.31 -20.15 -4.87
C TYR A 841 -9.83 -21.51 -5.35
N PRO A 842 -10.87 -21.55 -6.20
CA PRO A 842 -11.32 -22.80 -6.79
C PRO A 842 -10.21 -23.42 -7.65
N ASP A 843 -10.25 -24.74 -7.82
CA ASP A 843 -9.36 -25.49 -8.73
C ASP A 843 -7.86 -25.39 -8.42
N MET A 844 -7.48 -25.02 -7.19
CA MET A 844 -6.08 -25.02 -6.73
C MET A 844 -5.48 -26.43 -6.77
N VAL A 845 -4.31 -26.57 -7.40
CA VAL A 845 -3.53 -27.80 -7.52
C VAL A 845 -2.26 -27.67 -6.69
N LYS A 846 -2.01 -28.61 -5.78
CA LYS A 846 -0.87 -28.60 -4.86
C LYS A 846 0.13 -29.69 -5.26
N TYR A 847 0.86 -29.43 -6.34
CA TYR A 847 1.79 -30.41 -6.93
C TYR A 847 2.94 -30.83 -5.99
N GLY A 848 3.42 -29.91 -5.14
CA GLY A 848 4.46 -30.21 -4.16
C GLY A 848 4.62 -29.13 -3.09
N GLU A 849 5.51 -29.36 -2.13
CA GLU A 849 5.83 -28.39 -1.07
C GLU A 849 6.32 -27.07 -1.69
N GLY A 850 5.56 -25.99 -1.49
CA GLY A 850 5.85 -24.67 -2.07
C GLY A 850 5.61 -24.54 -3.60
N ILE A 851 4.96 -25.51 -4.24
CA ILE A 851 4.66 -25.49 -5.69
C ILE A 851 3.18 -25.74 -5.92
N TRP A 852 2.42 -24.65 -6.03
CA TRP A 852 0.98 -24.69 -6.29
C TRP A 852 0.67 -24.11 -7.68
N HIS A 853 -0.51 -24.42 -8.20
CA HIS A 853 -0.94 -23.97 -9.53
C HIS A 853 -2.47 -23.79 -9.60
N CYS A 854 -2.94 -22.74 -10.28
CA CYS A 854 -4.37 -22.45 -10.41
C CYS A 854 -4.68 -21.81 -11.78
N LEU A 855 -5.71 -22.32 -12.46
CA LEU A 855 -6.21 -21.78 -13.74
C LEU A 855 -7.59 -21.12 -13.61
N HIS A 856 -8.11 -20.99 -12.40
CA HIS A 856 -9.42 -20.42 -12.20
C HIS A 856 -9.42 -18.92 -12.58
N PRO A 857 -10.45 -18.42 -13.31
CA PRO A 857 -10.51 -17.04 -13.78
C PRO A 857 -10.27 -15.98 -12.70
N GLU A 858 -10.73 -16.22 -11.47
CA GLU A 858 -10.49 -15.32 -10.33
C GLU A 858 -8.99 -15.13 -10.07
N PHE A 859 -8.25 -16.23 -9.94
CA PHE A 859 -6.82 -16.19 -9.71
C PHE A 859 -6.06 -15.61 -10.91
N LEU A 860 -6.45 -15.98 -12.14
CA LEU A 860 -5.83 -15.46 -13.36
C LEU A 860 -6.01 -13.94 -13.52
N ASN A 861 -7.16 -13.40 -13.10
CA ASN A 861 -7.39 -11.96 -13.09
C ASN A 861 -6.44 -11.23 -12.14
N ASP A 862 -6.24 -11.76 -10.93
CA ASP A 862 -5.32 -11.18 -9.96
C ASP A 862 -3.88 -11.21 -10.50
N GLN A 863 -3.46 -12.35 -11.04
CA GLN A 863 -2.12 -12.51 -11.62
C GLN A 863 -1.88 -11.57 -12.81
N LEU A 864 -2.84 -11.44 -13.72
CA LEU A 864 -2.72 -10.53 -14.86
C LEU A 864 -2.64 -9.06 -14.41
N THR A 865 -3.42 -8.69 -13.40
CA THR A 865 -3.41 -7.33 -12.83
C THR A 865 -2.04 -6.99 -12.26
N LEU A 866 -1.49 -7.88 -11.45
CA LEU A 866 -0.17 -7.71 -10.86
C LEU A 866 0.95 -7.74 -11.90
N SER A 867 0.82 -8.57 -12.94
CA SER A 867 1.79 -8.64 -14.04
C SER A 867 1.85 -7.31 -14.82
N LEU A 868 0.69 -6.75 -15.20
CA LEU A 868 0.61 -5.44 -15.88
C LEU A 868 1.20 -4.31 -15.02
N ASP A 869 0.94 -4.33 -13.71
CA ASP A 869 1.46 -3.33 -12.76
C ASP A 869 2.98 -3.43 -12.61
N ARG A 870 3.53 -4.64 -12.41
CA ARG A 870 4.98 -4.87 -12.33
C ARG A 870 5.70 -4.50 -13.62
N LEU A 871 5.10 -4.80 -14.78
CA LEU A 871 5.63 -4.43 -16.09
C LEU A 871 5.43 -2.94 -16.41
N GLY A 872 4.55 -2.23 -15.71
CA GLY A 872 4.18 -0.86 -16.04
C GLY A 872 3.53 -0.73 -17.42
N LEU A 873 2.75 -1.72 -17.86
CA LEU A 873 2.13 -1.75 -19.20
C LEU A 873 0.61 -1.61 -19.11
N ALA A 874 0.01 -0.86 -20.05
CA ALA A 874 -1.44 -0.78 -20.17
C ALA A 874 -2.01 -2.06 -20.80
N THR A 875 -1.26 -2.62 -21.75
CA THR A 875 -1.60 -3.83 -22.50
C THR A 875 -0.38 -4.74 -22.59
N LEU A 876 -0.55 -6.00 -22.19
CA LEU A 876 0.45 -7.06 -22.38
C LEU A 876 0.30 -7.66 -23.78
N ASP A 877 1.40 -7.87 -24.51
CA ASP A 877 1.30 -8.36 -25.89
C ASP A 877 0.87 -9.82 -25.94
N VAL A 878 1.45 -10.66 -25.08
CA VAL A 878 1.09 -12.08 -24.99
C VAL A 878 1.02 -12.53 -23.53
N CYS A 879 -0.10 -13.13 -23.14
CA CYS A 879 -0.27 -13.79 -21.84
C CYS A 879 -0.33 -15.31 -22.01
N LEU A 880 0.61 -16.05 -21.42
CA LEU A 880 0.60 -17.52 -21.46
C LEU A 880 0.06 -18.12 -20.16
N LEU A 881 -0.68 -19.23 -20.26
CA LEU A 881 -0.89 -20.12 -19.11
C LEU A 881 0.39 -20.91 -18.85
N HIS A 882 0.89 -20.86 -17.61
CA HIS A 882 2.20 -21.41 -17.26
C HIS A 882 2.10 -22.85 -16.72
N ASN A 883 2.59 -23.82 -17.49
CA ASN A 883 2.65 -25.24 -17.15
C ASN A 883 1.32 -25.82 -16.64
N PRO A 884 0.22 -25.67 -17.42
CA PRO A 884 -1.07 -26.15 -16.99
C PRO A 884 -1.09 -27.66 -16.69
N GLU A 885 -0.18 -28.43 -17.29
CA GLU A 885 -0.01 -29.87 -17.09
C GLU A 885 0.19 -30.31 -15.63
N TYR A 886 0.54 -29.43 -14.68
CA TYR A 886 0.64 -29.81 -13.27
C TYR A 886 -0.63 -30.40 -12.68
N TYR A 887 -1.80 -30.06 -13.24
CA TYR A 887 -3.05 -30.75 -12.92
C TYR A 887 -3.01 -32.23 -13.32
N LEU A 888 -2.47 -32.55 -14.50
CA LEU A 888 -2.32 -33.94 -14.96
C LEU A 888 -1.27 -34.66 -14.11
N SER A 889 -0.13 -34.03 -13.83
CA SER A 889 0.93 -34.62 -13.02
C SER A 889 0.44 -34.95 -11.60
N GLU A 890 -0.28 -34.03 -10.94
CA GLU A 890 -0.86 -34.27 -9.61
C GLU A 890 -1.90 -35.40 -9.64
N ALA A 891 -2.84 -35.36 -10.60
CA ALA A 891 -3.85 -36.40 -10.75
C ALA A 891 -3.21 -37.79 -10.95
N THR A 892 -2.16 -37.89 -11.77
CA THR A 892 -1.47 -39.17 -12.00
C THR A 892 -0.67 -39.68 -10.79
N HIS A 893 -0.22 -38.78 -9.92
CA HIS A 893 0.52 -39.14 -8.70
C HIS A 893 -0.38 -39.50 -7.52
N HIS A 894 -1.62 -39.00 -7.46
CA HIS A 894 -2.47 -39.12 -6.26
C HIS A 894 -3.81 -39.83 -6.51
N GLU A 895 -4.36 -39.76 -7.73
CA GLU A 895 -5.66 -40.33 -8.07
C GLU A 895 -5.52 -41.35 -9.20
N GLY A 896 -5.57 -42.65 -8.87
CA GLY A 896 -5.60 -43.74 -9.87
C GLY A 896 -6.88 -43.80 -10.72
N GLY A 897 -7.37 -42.65 -11.21
CA GLY A 897 -8.60 -42.50 -11.98
C GLY A 897 -8.46 -42.82 -13.48
N ASP A 898 -9.60 -42.84 -14.19
CA ASP A 898 -9.64 -43.01 -15.64
C ASP A 898 -8.97 -41.81 -16.34
N LEU A 899 -7.84 -42.07 -17.00
CA LEU A 899 -7.04 -41.08 -17.73
C LEU A 899 -7.90 -40.25 -18.71
N THR A 900 -8.94 -40.84 -19.29
CA THR A 900 -9.86 -40.17 -20.21
C THR A 900 -10.63 -39.07 -19.50
N MET A 901 -11.19 -39.36 -18.33
CA MET A 901 -11.95 -38.39 -17.53
C MET A 901 -11.06 -37.27 -16.99
N VAL A 902 -9.85 -37.60 -16.54
CA VAL A 902 -8.87 -36.61 -16.05
C VAL A 902 -8.51 -35.62 -17.16
N ARG A 903 -8.27 -36.12 -18.39
CA ARG A 903 -8.00 -35.29 -19.57
C ARG A 903 -9.19 -34.41 -19.95
N GLU A 904 -10.43 -34.93 -19.93
CA GLU A 904 -11.61 -34.10 -20.17
C GLU A 904 -11.76 -32.97 -19.13
N SER A 905 -11.49 -33.27 -17.85
CA SER A 905 -11.49 -32.25 -16.80
C SER A 905 -10.44 -31.17 -17.04
N PHE A 906 -9.24 -31.57 -17.43
CA PHE A 906 -8.13 -30.67 -17.76
C PHE A 906 -8.49 -29.69 -18.89
N TYR A 907 -8.98 -30.19 -20.04
CA TYR A 907 -9.31 -29.32 -21.17
C TYR A 907 -10.55 -28.44 -20.94
N ARG A 908 -11.48 -28.86 -20.09
CA ARG A 908 -12.58 -27.99 -19.63
C ARG A 908 -12.06 -26.81 -18.82
N ARG A 909 -11.07 -27.01 -17.94
CA ARG A 909 -10.41 -25.92 -17.19
C ARG A 909 -9.65 -24.98 -18.12
N ILE A 910 -8.97 -25.52 -19.13
CA ILE A 910 -8.31 -24.72 -20.19
C ILE A 910 -9.34 -23.87 -20.95
N GLU A 911 -10.47 -24.45 -21.35
CA GLU A 911 -11.53 -23.71 -22.05
C GLU A 911 -12.06 -22.55 -21.21
N GLN A 912 -12.27 -22.76 -19.90
CA GLN A 912 -12.67 -21.69 -18.97
C GLN A 912 -11.60 -20.59 -18.85
N ALA A 913 -10.33 -20.99 -18.73
CA ALA A 913 -9.21 -20.04 -18.70
C ALA A 913 -9.09 -19.26 -20.01
N PHE A 914 -9.30 -19.90 -21.16
CA PHE A 914 -9.31 -19.24 -22.48
C PHE A 914 -10.50 -18.32 -22.67
N ALA A 915 -11.68 -18.67 -22.16
CA ALA A 915 -12.82 -17.76 -22.14
C ALA A 915 -12.50 -16.50 -21.31
N PHE A 916 -11.86 -16.68 -20.14
CA PHE A 916 -11.34 -15.55 -19.38
C PHE A 916 -10.34 -14.71 -20.21
N LEU A 917 -9.33 -15.31 -20.82
CA LEU A 917 -8.33 -14.57 -21.61
C LEU A 917 -8.95 -13.85 -22.82
N GLU A 918 -9.92 -14.46 -23.50
CA GLU A 918 -10.70 -13.80 -24.56
C GLU A 918 -11.45 -12.57 -24.06
N SER A 919 -11.98 -12.59 -22.83
CA SER A 919 -12.59 -11.41 -22.22
C SER A 919 -11.57 -10.30 -21.96
N GLN A 920 -10.33 -10.67 -21.61
CA GLN A 920 -9.24 -9.72 -21.36
C GLN A 920 -8.69 -9.12 -22.66
N VAL A 921 -8.75 -9.85 -23.78
CA VAL A 921 -8.49 -9.31 -25.12
C VAL A 921 -9.52 -8.24 -25.46
N THR A 922 -10.82 -8.54 -25.26
CA THR A 922 -11.90 -7.56 -25.48
C THR A 922 -11.72 -6.32 -24.60
N ALA A 923 -11.25 -6.50 -23.37
CA ALA A 923 -10.96 -5.41 -22.44
C ALA A 923 -9.68 -4.63 -22.76
N GLY A 924 -8.93 -5.01 -23.80
CA GLY A 924 -7.67 -4.34 -24.19
C GLY A 924 -6.51 -4.55 -23.22
N ARG A 925 -6.62 -5.48 -22.26
CA ARG A 925 -5.56 -5.76 -21.26
C ARG A 925 -4.47 -6.67 -21.82
N ILE A 926 -4.82 -7.53 -22.78
CA ILE A 926 -3.88 -8.37 -23.52
C ILE A 926 -4.18 -8.33 -25.03
N ARG A 927 -3.18 -8.57 -25.89
CA ARG A 927 -3.40 -8.67 -27.36
C ARG A 927 -3.63 -10.11 -27.81
N TYR A 928 -2.79 -11.01 -27.33
CA TYR A 928 -2.87 -12.44 -27.63
C TYR A 928 -2.69 -13.26 -26.37
N TYR A 929 -3.05 -14.53 -26.44
CA TYR A 929 -2.77 -15.47 -25.37
C TYR A 929 -2.20 -16.80 -25.90
N GLY A 930 -1.68 -17.61 -24.98
CA GLY A 930 -1.00 -18.84 -25.31
C GLY A 930 -0.84 -19.80 -24.15
N VAL A 931 -0.04 -20.84 -24.34
CA VAL A 931 0.30 -21.82 -23.31
C VAL A 931 1.81 -22.06 -23.33
N SER A 932 2.42 -22.10 -22.15
CA SER A 932 3.76 -22.65 -21.94
C SER A 932 3.60 -24.04 -21.35
N SER A 933 3.99 -25.09 -22.08
CA SER A 933 3.86 -26.47 -21.62
C SER A 933 5.14 -27.27 -21.86
N ASN A 934 5.60 -27.97 -20.82
CA ASN A 934 6.75 -28.86 -20.90
C ASN A 934 6.39 -30.21 -21.52
N THR A 935 5.11 -30.61 -21.51
CA THR A 935 4.68 -31.94 -21.94
C THR A 935 3.95 -31.96 -23.28
N VAL A 936 3.82 -30.81 -23.96
CA VAL A 936 3.17 -30.74 -25.29
C VAL A 936 3.93 -31.53 -26.37
N THR A 937 5.22 -31.80 -26.15
CA THR A 937 6.08 -32.61 -27.02
C THR A 937 6.13 -34.09 -26.61
N ALA A 938 5.47 -34.47 -25.51
CA ALA A 938 5.44 -35.84 -25.01
C ALA A 938 4.63 -36.77 -25.94
N HIS A 939 4.84 -38.08 -25.81
CA HIS A 939 4.06 -39.05 -26.57
C HIS A 939 2.59 -38.98 -26.14
N ALA A 940 1.64 -39.13 -27.07
CA ALA A 940 0.22 -38.96 -26.75
C ALA A 940 -0.34 -39.98 -25.73
N SER A 941 0.37 -41.09 -25.51
CA SER A 941 0.07 -42.08 -24.46
C SER A 941 0.64 -41.72 -23.08
N ASP A 942 1.48 -40.68 -22.97
CA ASP A 942 1.99 -40.21 -21.69
C ASP A 942 0.83 -39.59 -20.89
N ALA A 943 0.71 -39.98 -19.63
CA ALA A 943 -0.39 -39.58 -18.79
C ALA A 943 -0.43 -38.04 -18.58
N GLU A 944 0.73 -37.39 -18.63
CA GLU A 944 0.89 -35.94 -18.45
C GLU A 944 0.91 -35.14 -19.76
N ALA A 945 0.78 -35.81 -20.92
CA ALA A 945 0.85 -35.16 -22.23
C ALA A 945 -0.28 -34.15 -22.45
N THR A 946 0.10 -32.92 -22.80
CA THR A 946 -0.81 -31.92 -23.36
C THR A 946 -0.82 -32.02 -24.90
N SER A 947 -1.92 -31.58 -25.52
CA SER A 947 -2.15 -31.72 -26.96
C SER A 947 -2.47 -30.35 -27.56
N LEU A 948 -1.62 -29.90 -28.50
CA LEU A 948 -1.84 -28.66 -29.22
C LEU A 948 -3.20 -28.64 -29.94
N SER A 949 -3.59 -29.75 -30.58
CA SER A 949 -4.89 -29.85 -31.26
C SER A 949 -6.05 -29.55 -30.31
N ARG A 950 -6.03 -30.16 -29.12
CA ARG A 950 -7.08 -29.95 -28.11
C ARG A 950 -7.05 -28.54 -27.52
N LEU A 951 -5.88 -27.93 -27.37
CA LEU A 951 -5.77 -26.52 -26.97
C LEU A 951 -6.44 -25.60 -28.01
N CYS A 952 -6.19 -25.84 -29.32
CA CYS A 952 -6.86 -25.09 -30.38
C CYS A 952 -8.37 -25.29 -30.38
N ASP A 953 -8.85 -26.51 -30.12
CA ASP A 953 -10.28 -26.78 -30.00
C ASP A 953 -10.92 -26.06 -28.80
N SER A 954 -10.27 -26.05 -27.63
CA SER A 954 -10.70 -25.26 -26.48
C SER A 954 -10.71 -23.75 -26.76
N ALA A 955 -9.74 -23.22 -27.53
CA ALA A 955 -9.73 -21.81 -27.92
C ALA A 955 -10.89 -21.46 -28.87
N ARG A 956 -11.19 -22.34 -29.83
CA ARG A 956 -12.36 -22.22 -30.72
C ARG A 956 -13.67 -22.24 -29.93
N ALA A 957 -13.81 -23.17 -28.99
CA ALA A 957 -15.00 -23.28 -28.14
C ALA A 957 -15.18 -22.03 -27.27
N ALA A 958 -14.12 -21.55 -26.61
CA ALA A 958 -14.14 -20.34 -25.80
C ALA A 958 -14.52 -19.08 -26.60
N ALA A 959 -13.99 -18.91 -27.81
CA ALA A 959 -14.34 -17.79 -28.69
C ALA A 959 -15.81 -17.89 -29.18
N ALA A 960 -16.27 -19.08 -29.55
CA ALA A 960 -17.64 -19.33 -29.98
C ALA A 960 -18.66 -19.03 -28.86
N ALA A 961 -18.34 -19.41 -27.61
CA ALA A 961 -19.16 -19.11 -26.43
C ALA A 961 -19.34 -17.59 -26.19
N GLN A 962 -18.43 -16.76 -26.71
CA GLN A 962 -18.51 -15.29 -26.65
C GLN A 962 -19.04 -14.65 -27.93
N GLY A 963 -19.54 -15.44 -28.89
CA GLY A 963 -20.04 -14.93 -30.17
C GLY A 963 -18.96 -14.39 -31.12
N LYS A 964 -17.68 -14.78 -30.93
CA LYS A 964 -16.56 -14.37 -31.78
C LYS A 964 -16.30 -15.40 -32.88
N GLY A 965 -16.00 -14.93 -34.10
CA GLY A 965 -15.68 -15.80 -35.24
C GLY A 965 -14.22 -16.28 -35.33
N ARG A 966 -13.31 -15.73 -34.52
CA ARG A 966 -11.89 -16.10 -34.44
C ARG A 966 -11.41 -15.97 -32.99
N HIS A 967 -10.48 -16.85 -32.58
CA HIS A 967 -9.81 -16.78 -31.27
C HIS A 967 -8.47 -16.03 -31.35
N HIS A 968 -7.95 -15.61 -30.19
CA HIS A 968 -6.66 -14.91 -30.03
C HIS A 968 -5.56 -15.80 -29.43
N PHE A 969 -5.80 -17.11 -29.32
CA PHE A 969 -4.75 -18.10 -29.06
C PHE A 969 -3.74 -18.07 -30.21
N ALA A 970 -2.51 -17.61 -29.93
CA ALA A 970 -1.53 -17.33 -30.97
C ALA A 970 -0.10 -17.79 -30.62
N VAL A 971 0.16 -18.23 -29.38
CA VAL A 971 1.53 -18.57 -28.95
C VAL A 971 1.57 -19.91 -28.20
N LEU A 972 2.52 -20.76 -28.58
CA LEU A 972 2.89 -21.96 -27.84
C LEU A 972 4.35 -21.87 -27.43
N GLN A 973 4.62 -22.02 -26.14
CA GLN A 973 5.97 -22.16 -25.62
C GLN A 973 6.23 -23.62 -25.21
N CYS A 974 7.32 -24.22 -25.70
CA CYS A 974 7.67 -25.61 -25.42
C CYS A 974 9.20 -25.84 -25.33
N PRO A 975 9.66 -26.92 -24.65
CA PRO A 975 11.07 -27.25 -24.57
C PRO A 975 11.58 -27.79 -25.91
N MET A 976 12.71 -27.24 -26.36
CA MET A 976 13.44 -27.76 -27.52
C MET A 976 14.92 -27.34 -27.46
N ASN A 977 15.80 -28.32 -27.66
CA ASN A 977 17.24 -28.12 -27.85
C ASN A 977 17.78 -29.25 -28.72
N LEU A 978 19.10 -29.34 -28.87
CA LEU A 978 19.76 -30.34 -29.71
C LEU A 978 19.42 -31.80 -29.34
N TYR A 979 19.00 -32.06 -28.10
CA TYR A 979 18.61 -33.38 -27.60
C TYR A 979 17.09 -33.54 -27.44
N GLU A 980 16.38 -32.45 -27.13
CA GLU A 980 14.93 -32.44 -26.96
C GLU A 980 14.21 -32.06 -28.27
N ALA A 981 14.39 -32.84 -29.33
CA ALA A 981 13.84 -32.57 -30.67
C ALA A 981 12.33 -32.93 -30.82
N GLY A 982 11.66 -33.31 -29.73
CA GLY A 982 10.32 -33.92 -29.77
C GLY A 982 9.25 -33.08 -30.50
N ALA A 983 9.33 -31.74 -30.41
CA ALA A 983 8.40 -30.85 -31.13
C ALA A 983 8.48 -31.00 -32.66
N LEU A 984 9.63 -31.43 -33.18
CA LEU A 984 9.98 -31.46 -34.60
C LEU A 984 9.95 -32.89 -35.20
N VAL A 985 10.32 -33.91 -34.42
CA VAL A 985 10.48 -35.29 -34.96
C VAL A 985 9.35 -36.23 -34.56
N ARG A 986 8.55 -35.89 -33.54
CA ARG A 986 7.53 -36.79 -32.98
C ARG A 986 6.12 -36.35 -33.41
N PRO A 987 5.41 -37.17 -34.21
CA PRO A 987 3.99 -36.95 -34.45
C PRO A 987 3.18 -37.18 -33.17
N ASN A 988 2.46 -36.15 -32.72
CA ASN A 988 1.56 -36.20 -31.56
C ASN A 988 0.41 -35.17 -31.62
N ALA A 989 0.33 -34.41 -32.72
CA ALA A 989 -0.63 -33.33 -32.94
C ALA A 989 -1.33 -33.49 -34.31
N GLY A 990 -2.21 -32.55 -34.66
CA GLY A 990 -3.03 -32.62 -35.87
C GLY A 990 -4.12 -33.69 -35.82
N VAL A 991 -4.72 -33.96 -36.98
CA VAL A 991 -5.76 -35.00 -37.14
C VAL A 991 -5.10 -36.38 -37.01
N ASP A 992 -5.72 -37.27 -36.22
CA ASP A 992 -5.20 -38.61 -35.91
C ASP A 992 -3.76 -38.66 -35.35
N GLN A 993 -3.26 -37.55 -34.77
CA GLN A 993 -1.91 -37.43 -34.18
C GLN A 993 -0.76 -37.67 -35.18
N ARG A 994 -0.98 -37.33 -36.46
CA ARG A 994 0.00 -37.56 -37.55
C ARG A 994 0.92 -36.38 -37.84
N GLU A 995 0.65 -35.22 -37.26
CA GLU A 995 1.48 -34.02 -37.39
C GLU A 995 2.38 -33.89 -36.16
N THR A 996 3.56 -33.32 -36.35
CA THR A 996 4.41 -32.84 -35.25
C THR A 996 3.83 -31.56 -34.66
N VAL A 997 4.25 -31.18 -33.45
CA VAL A 997 3.79 -29.94 -32.80
C VAL A 997 4.06 -28.72 -33.69
N VAL A 998 5.23 -28.68 -34.32
CA VAL A 998 5.63 -27.57 -35.19
C VAL A 998 4.79 -27.50 -36.46
N GLU A 999 4.51 -28.63 -37.13
CA GLU A 999 3.64 -28.67 -38.32
C GLU A 999 2.21 -28.21 -37.99
N ALA A 1000 1.66 -28.71 -36.88
CA ALA A 1000 0.33 -28.33 -36.42
C ALA A 1000 0.25 -26.83 -36.04
N ALA A 1001 1.27 -26.30 -35.37
CA ALA A 1001 1.35 -24.89 -35.04
C ALA A 1001 1.43 -24.00 -36.29
N GLN A 1002 2.21 -24.39 -37.30
CA GLN A 1002 2.28 -23.68 -38.58
C GLN A 1002 0.92 -23.68 -39.31
N ARG A 1003 0.22 -24.81 -39.34
CA ARG A 1003 -1.11 -24.92 -39.96
C ARG A 1003 -2.15 -24.01 -39.29
N GLU A 1004 -2.10 -23.91 -37.96
CA GLU A 1004 -3.01 -23.07 -37.17
C GLU A 1004 -2.54 -21.59 -37.06
N GLY A 1005 -1.32 -21.28 -37.53
CA GLY A 1005 -0.76 -19.93 -37.47
C GLY A 1005 -0.26 -19.49 -36.10
N ILE A 1006 0.17 -20.43 -35.27
CA ILE A 1006 0.63 -20.22 -33.89
C ILE A 1006 2.15 -20.01 -33.89
N ALA A 1007 2.61 -18.98 -33.19
CA ALA A 1007 4.02 -18.73 -32.93
C ALA A 1007 4.58 -19.78 -31.96
N VAL A 1008 5.68 -20.45 -32.33
CA VAL A 1008 6.36 -21.44 -31.48
C VAL A 1008 7.59 -20.82 -30.84
N LEU A 1009 7.54 -20.66 -29.52
CA LEU A 1009 8.66 -20.20 -28.70
C LEU A 1009 9.34 -21.37 -28.02
N VAL A 1010 10.61 -21.59 -28.31
CA VAL A 1010 11.36 -22.68 -27.67
C VAL A 1010 12.10 -22.18 -26.44
N ASN A 1011 11.94 -22.88 -25.33
CA ASN A 1011 12.68 -22.61 -24.09
C ASN A 1011 13.72 -23.70 -23.81
N ARG A 1012 14.62 -23.42 -22.84
CA ARG A 1012 15.76 -24.27 -22.48
C ARG A 1012 16.71 -24.61 -23.66
N PRO A 1013 17.04 -23.64 -24.55
CA PRO A 1013 17.77 -23.94 -25.79
C PRO A 1013 19.18 -24.49 -25.57
N LEU A 1014 19.79 -24.18 -24.42
CA LEU A 1014 21.15 -24.60 -24.08
C LEU A 1014 21.24 -25.54 -22.87
N ASN A 1015 20.12 -25.97 -22.31
CA ASN A 1015 20.09 -26.86 -21.13
C ASN A 1015 19.44 -28.18 -21.52
N ALA A 1016 20.22 -29.11 -22.06
CA ALA A 1016 19.74 -30.40 -22.55
C ALA A 1016 19.57 -31.41 -21.43
N MET A 1017 18.61 -32.33 -21.58
CA MET A 1017 18.41 -33.47 -20.68
C MET A 1017 18.49 -34.80 -21.47
N PRO A 1018 19.69 -35.35 -21.72
CA PRO A 1018 19.90 -36.51 -22.60
C PRO A 1018 19.13 -37.77 -22.14
N THR A 1019 19.05 -38.00 -20.83
CA THR A 1019 18.20 -39.03 -20.22
C THR A 1019 17.76 -38.63 -18.80
N LYS A 1020 16.64 -39.16 -18.29
CA LYS A 1020 16.13 -38.87 -16.93
C LYS A 1020 17.13 -39.15 -15.79
N LYS A 1021 18.22 -39.90 -16.04
CA LYS A 1021 19.25 -40.27 -15.04
C LYS A 1021 20.58 -39.52 -15.17
N SER A 1022 20.82 -38.76 -16.24
CA SER A 1022 22.17 -38.23 -16.56
C SER A 1022 22.45 -36.78 -16.10
N GLY A 1023 21.44 -36.11 -15.52
CA GLY A 1023 21.52 -34.69 -15.18
C GLY A 1023 21.40 -33.77 -16.40
N VAL A 1024 21.42 -32.45 -16.15
CA VAL A 1024 21.40 -31.44 -17.21
C VAL A 1024 22.78 -31.35 -17.87
N LEU A 1025 22.80 -31.17 -19.19
CA LEU A 1025 23.98 -30.90 -19.99
C LEU A 1025 23.86 -29.49 -20.59
N ARG A 1026 24.71 -28.55 -20.16
CA ARG A 1026 24.83 -27.26 -20.84
C ARG A 1026 25.50 -27.38 -22.20
N LEU A 1027 24.85 -26.86 -23.24
CA LEU A 1027 25.37 -26.76 -24.60
C LEU A 1027 26.20 -25.47 -24.75
N ALA A 1028 27.28 -25.35 -23.99
CA ALA A 1028 28.18 -24.18 -24.02
C ALA A 1028 29.63 -24.60 -23.83
N ASP A 1029 30.57 -23.75 -24.25
CA ASP A 1029 31.98 -23.95 -23.98
C ASP A 1029 32.32 -23.41 -22.59
N PHE A 1030 33.20 -24.12 -21.88
CA PHE A 1030 33.64 -23.72 -20.55
C PHE A 1030 35.14 -23.39 -20.57
N PRO A 1031 35.54 -22.14 -20.29
CA PRO A 1031 36.94 -21.81 -20.10
C PRO A 1031 37.47 -22.51 -18.83
N ILE A 1032 38.72 -22.99 -18.89
CA ILE A 1032 39.41 -23.53 -17.71
C ILE A 1032 40.19 -22.37 -17.09
N ASP A 1033 39.70 -21.85 -15.98
CA ASP A 1033 40.36 -20.79 -15.22
C ASP A 1033 41.21 -21.38 -14.07
N GLY A 1034 42.44 -20.87 -13.91
CA GLY A 1034 43.33 -21.17 -12.78
C GLY A 1034 44.32 -22.33 -12.99
N ASP A 1035 45.37 -22.36 -12.15
CA ASP A 1035 46.42 -23.37 -12.18
C ASP A 1035 45.95 -24.73 -11.62
N PRO A 1036 46.58 -25.86 -12.03
CA PRO A 1036 46.22 -27.18 -11.51
C PRO A 1036 46.49 -27.24 -10.01
N VAL A 1037 45.48 -27.65 -9.24
CA VAL A 1037 45.62 -27.87 -7.79
C VAL A 1037 45.81 -29.36 -7.56
N ASP A 1038 46.91 -29.74 -6.88
CA ASP A 1038 47.03 -31.10 -6.33
C ASP A 1038 46.01 -31.23 -5.19
N PHE A 1039 44.88 -31.86 -5.50
CA PHE A 1039 43.76 -32.01 -4.56
C PHE A 1039 44.20 -32.70 -3.27
N ASP A 1040 45.03 -33.75 -3.34
CA ASP A 1040 45.40 -34.53 -2.17
C ASP A 1040 46.37 -33.74 -1.28
N GLN A 1041 47.29 -32.98 -1.88
CA GLN A 1041 48.16 -32.06 -1.13
C GLN A 1041 47.38 -30.89 -0.51
N GLN A 1042 46.47 -30.29 -1.27
CA GLN A 1042 45.66 -29.16 -0.78
C GLN A 1042 44.67 -29.60 0.30
N CYS A 1043 44.07 -30.78 0.16
CA CYS A 1043 43.19 -31.38 1.16
C CYS A 1043 43.93 -31.65 2.47
N ARG A 1044 45.18 -32.15 2.42
CA ARG A 1044 46.03 -32.27 3.61
C ARG A 1044 46.31 -30.92 4.29
N THR A 1045 46.49 -29.86 3.51
CA THR A 1045 46.73 -28.50 4.03
C THR A 1045 45.49 -27.94 4.72
N VAL A 1046 44.30 -28.12 4.12
CA VAL A 1046 43.01 -27.74 4.72
C VAL A 1046 42.75 -28.56 5.98
N SER A 1047 42.96 -29.88 5.94
CA SER A 1047 42.79 -30.77 7.10
C SER A 1047 43.67 -30.39 8.28
N ALA A 1048 44.94 -30.01 8.04
CA ALA A 1048 45.84 -29.59 9.10
C ALA A 1048 45.35 -28.30 9.81
N LEU A 1049 44.76 -27.36 9.06
CA LEU A 1049 44.16 -26.15 9.62
C LEU A 1049 42.85 -26.45 10.34
N GLU A 1050 42.03 -27.40 9.85
CA GLU A 1050 40.82 -27.87 10.56
C GLU A 1050 41.17 -28.53 11.90
N ASP A 1051 42.24 -29.33 11.95
CA ASP A 1051 42.76 -29.92 13.19
C ASP A 1051 43.29 -28.85 14.15
N GLU A 1052 43.98 -27.82 13.63
CA GLU A 1052 44.42 -26.67 14.42
C GLU A 1052 43.23 -25.95 15.07
N TYR A 1053 42.15 -25.69 14.31
CA TYR A 1053 40.93 -25.10 14.83
C TYR A 1053 40.30 -25.97 15.92
N ARG A 1054 40.23 -27.30 15.69
CA ARG A 1054 39.63 -28.25 16.63
C ARG A 1054 40.36 -28.27 17.97
N ILE A 1055 41.67 -28.06 17.97
CA ILE A 1055 42.51 -28.08 19.17
C ILE A 1055 42.54 -26.71 19.85
N ALA A 1056 42.71 -25.63 19.09
CA ALA A 1056 43.01 -24.31 19.64
C ALA A 1056 41.78 -23.43 19.89
N ILE A 1057 40.73 -23.57 19.08
CA ILE A 1057 39.60 -22.61 19.05
C ILE A 1057 38.28 -23.28 19.48
N ALA A 1058 38.00 -24.47 18.97
CA ALA A 1058 36.76 -25.19 19.29
C ALA A 1058 36.50 -25.40 20.80
N PRO A 1059 37.51 -25.66 21.66
CA PRO A 1059 37.29 -25.84 23.10
C PRO A 1059 36.83 -24.57 23.84
N ALA A 1060 37.02 -23.39 23.24
CA ALA A 1060 36.60 -22.11 23.82
C ALA A 1060 35.13 -21.76 23.54
N LEU A 1061 34.43 -22.55 22.70
CA LEU A 1061 33.05 -22.31 22.29
C LEU A 1061 32.06 -23.09 23.17
N GLN A 1062 31.06 -22.40 23.72
CA GLN A 1062 29.98 -23.05 24.50
C GLN A 1062 28.99 -23.75 23.56
N HIS A 1063 28.71 -25.04 23.81
CA HIS A 1063 27.72 -25.81 23.04
C HIS A 1063 26.41 -25.96 23.84
N SER A 1064 25.29 -25.51 23.26
CA SER A 1064 23.96 -25.49 23.89
C SER A 1064 23.24 -26.85 23.88
N GLY A 1065 23.84 -27.91 23.31
CA GLY A 1065 23.27 -29.26 23.27
C GLY A 1065 22.26 -29.53 22.14
N GLN A 1066 22.00 -28.56 21.26
CA GLN A 1066 21.26 -28.74 20.01
C GLN A 1066 22.12 -28.31 18.82
N GLY A 1067 22.14 -29.13 17.75
CA GLY A 1067 22.88 -28.85 16.52
C GLY A 1067 24.29 -29.47 16.46
N MET A 1068 25.07 -29.07 15.46
CA MET A 1068 26.43 -29.56 15.21
C MET A 1068 27.39 -29.14 16.33
N ALA A 1069 28.29 -30.03 16.76
CA ALA A 1069 29.28 -29.70 17.78
C ALA A 1069 30.31 -28.68 17.22
N PRO A 1070 30.82 -27.73 18.03
CA PRO A 1070 31.77 -26.71 17.55
C PRO A 1070 33.03 -27.28 16.91
N ALA A 1071 33.44 -28.49 17.31
CA ALA A 1071 34.58 -29.22 16.76
C ALA A 1071 34.37 -29.72 15.31
N ASP A 1072 33.11 -29.77 14.85
CA ASP A 1072 32.71 -30.31 13.55
C ASP A 1072 32.33 -29.22 12.53
N PHE A 1073 32.36 -27.95 12.93
CA PHE A 1073 32.01 -26.80 12.08
C PHE A 1073 32.84 -26.73 10.79
N PHE A 1074 34.11 -27.16 10.84
CA PHE A 1074 35.03 -27.19 9.71
C PHE A 1074 35.53 -28.62 9.50
N THR A 1075 34.84 -29.36 8.64
CA THR A 1075 35.13 -30.76 8.25
C THR A 1075 35.17 -30.92 6.73
N TRP A 1076 35.51 -29.84 6.03
CA TRP A 1076 35.43 -29.78 4.57
C TRP A 1076 36.47 -30.65 3.88
N ALA A 1077 37.64 -30.90 4.49
CA ALA A 1077 38.62 -31.82 3.91
C ALA A 1077 38.03 -33.25 3.73
N VAL A 1078 37.25 -33.73 4.70
CA VAL A 1078 36.60 -35.04 4.66
C VAL A 1078 35.38 -35.03 3.74
N GLU A 1079 34.50 -34.04 3.89
CA GLU A 1079 33.26 -33.96 3.11
C GLU A 1079 33.54 -33.76 1.61
N LEU A 1080 34.48 -32.89 1.24
CA LEU A 1080 34.84 -32.67 -0.16
C LEU A 1080 35.51 -33.90 -0.79
N THR A 1081 36.28 -34.67 -0.01
CA THR A 1081 36.83 -35.96 -0.49
C THR A 1081 35.72 -36.97 -0.79
N ARG A 1082 34.66 -37.00 0.02
CA ARG A 1082 33.47 -37.85 -0.20
C ARG A 1082 32.64 -37.41 -1.41
N VAL A 1083 32.50 -36.10 -1.62
CA VAL A 1083 31.69 -35.51 -2.69
C VAL A 1083 32.40 -35.56 -4.04
N ARG A 1084 33.73 -35.43 -4.09
CA ARG A 1084 34.54 -35.42 -5.32
C ARG A 1084 34.18 -36.49 -6.37
N PRO A 1085 34.03 -37.79 -6.04
CA PRO A 1085 33.65 -38.81 -7.03
C PRO A 1085 32.23 -38.64 -7.58
N GLN A 1086 31.34 -37.94 -6.87
CA GLN A 1086 29.93 -37.75 -7.23
C GLN A 1086 29.72 -36.54 -8.17
N ILE A 1087 30.72 -35.68 -8.34
CA ILE A 1087 30.62 -34.49 -9.19
C ILE A 1087 30.53 -34.91 -10.66
N HIS A 1088 29.39 -34.68 -11.31
CA HIS A 1088 29.17 -35.14 -12.69
C HIS A 1088 29.61 -34.11 -13.76
N GLY A 1089 29.81 -32.85 -13.35
CA GLY A 1089 30.18 -31.72 -14.19
C GLY A 1089 30.06 -30.40 -13.43
N LEU A 1090 30.36 -29.29 -14.10
CA LEU A 1090 30.39 -27.95 -13.50
C LEU A 1090 29.07 -27.53 -12.84
N GLU A 1091 27.93 -27.84 -13.44
CA GLU A 1091 26.61 -27.42 -12.91
C GLU A 1091 26.24 -28.16 -11.61
N HIS A 1092 26.56 -29.46 -11.53
CA HIS A 1092 26.40 -30.23 -10.30
C HIS A 1092 27.31 -29.65 -9.19
N TRP A 1093 28.52 -29.23 -9.55
CA TRP A 1093 29.42 -28.55 -8.62
C TRP A 1093 28.88 -27.20 -8.15
N GLU A 1094 28.41 -26.34 -9.06
CA GLU A 1094 27.86 -25.02 -8.70
C GLU A 1094 26.63 -25.14 -7.78
N GLN A 1095 25.81 -26.20 -7.92
CA GLN A 1095 24.70 -26.47 -7.00
C GLN A 1095 25.21 -26.84 -5.60
N ILE A 1096 26.15 -27.79 -5.52
CA ILE A 1096 26.80 -28.20 -4.26
C ILE A 1096 27.43 -26.99 -3.57
N GLU A 1097 28.17 -26.17 -4.33
CA GLU A 1097 28.84 -24.97 -3.83
C GLU A 1097 27.85 -23.92 -3.29
N HIS A 1098 26.81 -23.57 -4.04
CA HIS A 1098 25.87 -22.51 -3.64
C HIS A 1098 24.82 -22.96 -2.62
N GLN A 1099 24.41 -24.22 -2.60
CA GLN A 1099 23.32 -24.69 -1.73
C GLN A 1099 23.81 -25.30 -0.42
N MET A 1100 25.02 -25.87 -0.41
CA MET A 1100 25.55 -26.56 0.76
C MET A 1100 26.78 -25.86 1.32
N ILE A 1101 27.79 -25.56 0.49
CA ILE A 1101 29.09 -25.09 0.98
C ILE A 1101 29.04 -23.62 1.40
N ALA A 1102 28.66 -22.72 0.49
CA ALA A 1102 28.67 -21.29 0.74
C ALA A 1102 27.72 -20.85 1.88
N PRO A 1103 26.46 -21.34 1.97
CA PRO A 1103 25.57 -20.98 3.06
C PRO A 1103 26.10 -21.43 4.42
N HIS A 1104 26.59 -22.67 4.53
CA HIS A 1104 27.14 -23.21 5.77
C HIS A 1104 28.39 -22.43 6.21
N VAL A 1105 29.35 -22.21 5.30
CA VAL A 1105 30.56 -21.43 5.60
C VAL A 1105 30.18 -20.01 6.04
N ASN A 1106 29.31 -19.31 5.32
CA ASN A 1106 28.90 -17.95 5.68
C ASN A 1106 28.18 -17.88 7.02
N GLN A 1107 27.27 -18.83 7.29
CA GLN A 1107 26.53 -18.89 8.54
C GLN A 1107 27.46 -19.11 9.73
N VAL A 1108 28.36 -20.09 9.64
CA VAL A 1108 29.34 -20.39 10.70
C VAL A 1108 30.31 -19.22 10.90
N MET A 1109 30.81 -18.61 9.82
CA MET A 1109 31.71 -17.45 9.90
C MET A 1109 31.05 -16.24 10.59
N GLN A 1110 29.81 -15.92 10.23
CA GLN A 1110 29.06 -14.83 10.86
C GLN A 1110 28.76 -15.12 12.33
N ALA A 1111 28.41 -16.36 12.67
CA ALA A 1111 28.14 -16.76 14.05
C ALA A 1111 29.40 -16.65 14.92
N LEU A 1112 30.55 -17.14 14.46
CA LEU A 1112 31.81 -17.08 15.20
C LEU A 1112 32.34 -15.65 15.32
N SER A 1113 32.21 -14.83 14.28
CA SER A 1113 32.63 -13.42 14.31
C SER A 1113 31.78 -12.53 15.23
N ARG A 1114 30.53 -12.92 15.52
CA ARG A 1114 29.65 -12.17 16.43
C ARG A 1114 29.76 -12.61 17.89
N ASN A 1115 30.08 -13.89 18.12
CA ASN A 1115 29.98 -14.51 19.44
C ASN A 1115 31.33 -14.69 20.16
N LEU A 1116 32.47 -14.58 19.46
CA LEU A 1116 33.80 -14.61 20.07
C LEU A 1116 34.24 -13.20 20.48
N THR A 1117 34.77 -13.06 21.70
CA THR A 1117 35.31 -11.81 22.25
C THR A 1117 36.67 -12.04 22.91
N GLY A 1118 37.52 -11.01 22.99
CA GLY A 1118 38.84 -11.09 23.63
C GLY A 1118 39.86 -11.95 22.88
N ALA A 1119 40.75 -12.63 23.60
CA ALA A 1119 41.86 -13.40 23.01
C ALA A 1119 41.41 -14.54 22.08
N ALA A 1120 40.21 -15.09 22.26
CA ALA A 1120 39.65 -16.11 21.37
C ALA A 1120 39.21 -15.53 20.01
N ALA A 1121 38.81 -14.25 19.96
CA ALA A 1121 38.48 -13.57 18.71
C ALA A 1121 39.74 -13.29 17.86
N GLU A 1122 40.84 -12.88 18.49
CA GLU A 1122 42.12 -12.65 17.79
C GLU A 1122 42.69 -13.97 17.22
N GLN A 1123 42.63 -15.06 17.98
CA GLN A 1123 43.04 -16.39 17.51
C GLN A 1123 42.16 -16.89 16.35
N TRP A 1124 40.86 -16.62 16.42
CA TRP A 1124 39.90 -16.92 15.36
C TRP A 1124 40.19 -16.15 14.06
N GLU A 1125 40.39 -14.83 14.14
CA GLU A 1125 40.68 -14.01 12.96
C GLU A 1125 42.00 -14.44 12.29
N ALA A 1126 43.05 -14.66 13.09
CA ALA A 1126 44.35 -15.12 12.59
C ALA A 1126 44.30 -16.53 11.97
N TRP A 1127 43.42 -17.40 12.46
CA TRP A 1127 43.18 -18.71 11.85
C TRP A 1127 42.34 -18.59 10.56
N ARG A 1128 41.24 -17.83 10.58
CA ARG A 1128 40.35 -17.60 9.42
C ARG A 1128 41.12 -17.10 8.21
N ASP A 1129 42.01 -16.13 8.42
CA ASP A 1129 42.78 -15.50 7.35
C ASP A 1129 43.78 -16.47 6.70
N ARG A 1130 44.16 -17.56 7.41
CA ARG A 1130 44.95 -18.67 6.85
C ARG A 1130 44.08 -19.76 6.23
N TYR A 1131 42.94 -20.09 6.85
CA TYR A 1131 42.08 -21.18 6.41
C TYR A 1131 41.31 -20.87 5.13
N LEU A 1132 40.66 -19.71 5.05
CA LEU A 1132 39.76 -19.37 3.96
C LEU A 1132 40.46 -19.37 2.59
N PRO A 1133 41.67 -18.80 2.42
CA PRO A 1133 42.39 -18.90 1.14
C PRO A 1133 42.71 -20.35 0.72
N GLN A 1134 42.98 -21.23 1.69
CA GLN A 1134 43.30 -22.64 1.42
C GLN A 1134 42.06 -23.44 1.04
N LEU A 1135 40.93 -23.21 1.71
CA LEU A 1135 39.64 -23.79 1.35
C LEU A 1135 39.19 -23.31 -0.03
N LEU A 1136 39.27 -22.00 -0.32
CA LEU A 1136 38.94 -21.46 -1.64
C LEU A 1136 39.82 -22.04 -2.75
N THR A 1137 41.09 -22.32 -2.47
CA THR A 1137 41.98 -22.99 -3.42
C THR A 1137 41.56 -24.44 -3.68
N LEU A 1138 41.14 -25.17 -2.64
CA LEU A 1138 40.59 -26.52 -2.78
C LEU A 1138 39.28 -26.55 -3.59
N LEU A 1139 38.36 -25.63 -3.31
CA LEU A 1139 37.10 -25.48 -4.04
C LEU A 1139 37.33 -25.13 -5.52
N ARG A 1140 38.30 -24.24 -5.82
CA ARG A 1140 38.72 -23.93 -7.19
C ARG A 1140 39.27 -25.16 -7.93
N GLY A 1141 40.03 -26.02 -7.24
CA GLY A 1141 40.52 -27.28 -7.81
C GLY A 1141 39.38 -28.21 -8.23
N LEU A 1142 38.35 -28.38 -7.39
CA LEU A 1142 37.16 -29.17 -7.71
C LEU A 1142 36.32 -28.55 -8.83
N ARG A 1143 36.16 -27.22 -8.82
CA ARG A 1143 35.49 -26.49 -9.91
C ARG A 1143 36.18 -26.72 -11.24
N ARG A 1144 37.52 -26.71 -11.26
CA ARG A 1144 38.31 -27.00 -12.46
C ARG A 1144 38.10 -28.46 -12.92
N GLU A 1145 38.20 -29.43 -12.03
CA GLU A 1145 37.96 -30.83 -12.37
C GLU A 1145 36.53 -31.05 -12.92
N ALA A 1146 35.54 -30.38 -12.33
CA ALA A 1146 34.15 -30.38 -12.81
C ALA A 1146 34.02 -29.73 -14.20
N THR A 1147 34.76 -28.64 -14.44
CA THR A 1147 34.84 -27.95 -15.74
C THR A 1147 35.46 -28.85 -16.81
N GLU A 1148 36.54 -29.56 -16.49
CA GLU A 1148 37.20 -30.53 -17.38
C GLU A 1148 36.25 -31.68 -17.75
N ARG A 1149 35.48 -32.21 -16.78
CA ARG A 1149 34.43 -33.22 -17.03
C ARG A 1149 33.32 -32.71 -17.96
N SER A 1150 32.82 -31.50 -17.75
CA SER A 1150 31.84 -30.85 -18.63
C SER A 1150 32.40 -30.60 -20.03
N ARG A 1151 33.66 -30.17 -20.13
CA ARG A 1151 34.34 -29.93 -21.41
C ARG A 1151 34.51 -31.21 -22.22
N ALA A 1152 34.83 -32.33 -21.58
CA ALA A 1152 34.91 -33.62 -22.27
C ALA A 1152 33.57 -34.05 -22.88
N ARG A 1153 32.45 -33.82 -22.17
CA ARG A 1153 31.09 -34.10 -22.68
C ARG A 1153 30.73 -33.20 -23.85
N THR A 1154 30.91 -31.88 -23.73
CA THR A 1154 30.59 -30.90 -24.78
C THR A 1154 31.45 -31.04 -26.04
N ALA A 1155 32.73 -31.43 -25.90
CA ALA A 1155 33.60 -31.74 -27.03
C ALA A 1155 33.07 -32.90 -27.88
N SER A 1156 32.44 -33.90 -27.26
CA SER A 1156 31.83 -35.02 -27.97
C SER A 1156 30.63 -34.61 -28.83
N VAL A 1157 29.89 -33.56 -28.41
CA VAL A 1157 28.76 -32.98 -29.15
C VAL A 1157 29.27 -32.16 -30.33
N SER A 1158 30.26 -31.30 -30.11
CA SER A 1158 30.89 -30.52 -31.17
C SER A 1158 31.47 -31.41 -32.28
N ALA A 1159 32.07 -32.54 -31.93
CA ALA A 1159 32.58 -33.51 -32.90
C ALA A 1159 31.49 -34.11 -33.84
N ILE A 1160 30.22 -34.14 -33.42
CA ILE A 1160 29.08 -34.58 -34.24
C ILE A 1160 28.58 -33.43 -35.11
N LEU A 1161 28.54 -32.22 -34.55
CA LEU A 1161 28.03 -31.03 -35.22
C LEU A 1161 28.97 -30.54 -36.32
N ASP A 1162 30.27 -30.49 -36.06
CA ASP A 1162 31.25 -29.83 -36.94
C ASP A 1162 31.24 -30.37 -38.39
N PRO A 1163 31.13 -31.70 -38.65
CA PRO A 1163 31.00 -32.22 -40.02
C PRO A 1163 29.72 -31.76 -40.74
N LEU A 1164 28.66 -31.42 -40.00
CA LEU A 1164 27.35 -31.03 -40.52
C LEU A 1164 27.20 -29.51 -40.69
N LEU A 1165 28.17 -28.72 -40.20
CA LEU A 1165 28.17 -27.27 -40.26
C LEU A 1165 29.17 -26.75 -41.33
N PRO A 1166 28.92 -25.56 -41.91
CA PRO A 1166 29.87 -24.90 -42.81
C PRO A 1166 31.24 -24.68 -42.15
N GLU A 1167 32.31 -24.82 -42.93
CA GLU A 1167 33.70 -24.77 -42.43
C GLU A 1167 34.01 -23.48 -41.65
N SER A 1168 33.47 -22.33 -42.10
CA SER A 1168 33.62 -21.04 -41.45
C SER A 1168 33.05 -20.97 -40.03
N ARG A 1169 32.12 -21.87 -39.66
CA ARG A 1169 31.43 -21.89 -38.37
C ARG A 1169 31.77 -23.09 -37.48
N ARG A 1170 32.63 -24.01 -37.95
CA ARG A 1170 33.07 -25.19 -37.16
C ARG A 1170 33.85 -24.81 -35.90
N LYS A 1171 34.52 -23.65 -35.87
CA LYS A 1171 35.29 -23.18 -34.71
C LYS A 1171 34.51 -22.30 -33.74
N GLU A 1172 33.23 -22.04 -34.02
CA GLU A 1172 32.36 -21.26 -33.14
C GLU A 1172 32.02 -22.03 -31.87
N SER A 1173 31.55 -21.31 -30.86
CA SER A 1173 31.19 -21.93 -29.58
C SER A 1173 29.99 -22.87 -29.71
N LEU A 1174 29.92 -23.88 -28.84
CA LEU A 1174 28.80 -24.83 -28.83
C LEU A 1174 27.45 -24.11 -28.61
N SER A 1175 27.43 -23.05 -27.81
CA SER A 1175 26.24 -22.20 -27.56
C SER A 1175 25.74 -21.57 -28.85
N ARG A 1176 26.64 -20.93 -29.62
CA ARG A 1176 26.29 -20.34 -30.92
C ARG A 1176 25.80 -21.38 -31.91
N LYS A 1177 26.49 -22.53 -32.00
CA LYS A 1177 26.07 -23.63 -32.89
C LYS A 1177 24.65 -24.11 -32.54
N ALA A 1178 24.37 -24.33 -31.26
CA ALA A 1178 23.06 -24.79 -30.79
C ALA A 1178 21.96 -23.74 -31.05
N LEU A 1179 22.19 -22.47 -30.70
CA LEU A 1179 21.24 -21.39 -30.98
C LEU A 1179 21.00 -21.21 -32.49
N TRP A 1180 22.05 -21.33 -33.32
CA TRP A 1180 21.93 -21.20 -34.76
C TRP A 1180 21.09 -22.33 -35.37
N VAL A 1181 21.30 -23.57 -34.94
CA VAL A 1181 20.47 -24.73 -35.35
C VAL A 1181 18.99 -24.51 -34.98
N LEU A 1182 18.72 -24.07 -33.76
CA LEU A 1182 17.35 -23.84 -33.28
C LEU A 1182 16.65 -22.68 -34.01
N THR A 1183 17.33 -21.55 -34.19
CA THR A 1183 16.79 -20.38 -34.90
C THR A 1183 16.53 -20.65 -36.39
N CYS A 1184 17.30 -21.57 -37.00
CA CYS A 1184 17.11 -22.02 -38.37
C CYS A 1184 16.07 -23.14 -38.52
N THR A 1185 15.55 -23.68 -37.42
CA THR A 1185 14.59 -24.80 -37.49
C THR A 1185 13.27 -24.30 -38.08
N PRO A 1186 12.78 -24.89 -39.19
CA PRO A 1186 11.50 -24.49 -39.79
C PRO A 1186 10.37 -24.56 -38.77
N GLY A 1187 9.57 -23.50 -38.68
CA GLY A 1187 8.41 -23.40 -37.78
C GLY A 1187 8.72 -22.96 -36.34
N VAL A 1188 10.00 -22.94 -35.92
CA VAL A 1188 10.40 -22.25 -34.69
C VAL A 1188 10.38 -20.74 -34.93
N THR A 1189 9.57 -20.01 -34.17
CA THR A 1189 9.39 -18.56 -34.31
C THR A 1189 10.44 -17.79 -33.51
N GLY A 1190 10.73 -18.22 -32.29
CA GLY A 1190 11.68 -17.56 -31.40
C GLY A 1190 12.35 -18.53 -30.45
N VAL A 1191 13.65 -18.34 -30.21
CA VAL A 1191 14.47 -19.10 -29.27
C VAL A 1191 14.72 -18.25 -28.03
N LEU A 1192 14.23 -18.66 -26.87
CA LEU A 1192 14.30 -17.88 -25.64
C LEU A 1192 15.58 -18.19 -24.87
N ASN A 1193 16.54 -17.26 -24.87
CA ASN A 1193 17.82 -17.43 -24.20
C ASN A 1193 17.96 -16.51 -22.97
N GLY A 1194 18.46 -17.06 -21.87
CA GLY A 1194 18.65 -16.36 -20.59
C GLY A 1194 19.93 -15.53 -20.54
N MET A 1195 19.98 -14.44 -21.30
CA MET A 1195 21.16 -13.57 -21.49
C MET A 1195 21.42 -12.67 -20.27
N ARG A 1196 21.99 -13.23 -19.21
CA ARG A 1196 22.15 -12.56 -17.90
C ARG A 1196 23.31 -11.55 -17.79
N SER A 1197 24.17 -11.43 -18.79
CA SER A 1197 25.26 -10.44 -18.79
C SER A 1197 25.42 -9.81 -20.18
N PRO A 1198 25.95 -8.58 -20.28
CA PRO A 1198 26.24 -7.93 -21.57
C PRO A 1198 27.13 -8.78 -22.49
N THR A 1199 28.14 -9.46 -21.93
CA THR A 1199 29.03 -10.36 -22.69
C THR A 1199 28.29 -11.56 -23.26
N TYR A 1200 27.28 -12.06 -22.54
CA TYR A 1200 26.48 -13.18 -23.02
C TYR A 1200 25.45 -12.73 -24.07
N VAL A 1201 24.99 -11.49 -24.02
CA VAL A 1201 24.22 -10.86 -25.09
C VAL A 1201 25.04 -10.79 -26.37
N ASP A 1202 26.29 -10.31 -26.31
CA ASP A 1202 27.21 -10.28 -27.46
C ASP A 1202 27.41 -11.68 -28.08
N ASP A 1203 27.66 -12.68 -27.24
CA ASP A 1203 27.87 -14.05 -27.70
C ASP A 1203 26.63 -14.63 -28.40
N SER A 1204 25.45 -14.36 -27.86
CA SER A 1204 24.19 -14.88 -28.37
C SER A 1204 23.74 -14.16 -29.64
N LEU A 1205 23.91 -12.84 -29.73
CA LEU A 1205 23.46 -12.07 -30.91
C LEU A 1205 24.37 -12.26 -32.13
N ALA A 1206 25.58 -12.79 -31.95
CA ALA A 1206 26.49 -13.09 -33.06
C ALA A 1206 25.83 -13.93 -34.17
N ILE A 1207 24.90 -14.84 -33.82
CA ILE A 1207 24.22 -15.73 -34.78
C ILE A 1207 23.15 -15.04 -35.63
N MET A 1208 22.66 -13.86 -35.23
CA MET A 1208 21.54 -13.17 -35.91
C MET A 1208 21.88 -12.74 -37.34
N GLY A 1209 23.17 -12.55 -37.64
CA GLY A 1209 23.67 -12.20 -38.97
C GLY A 1209 24.25 -13.38 -39.76
N TRP A 1210 24.02 -14.63 -39.34
CA TRP A 1210 24.51 -15.82 -40.03
C TRP A 1210 23.47 -16.30 -41.06
N GLU A 1211 23.94 -16.84 -42.18
CA GLU A 1211 23.04 -17.45 -43.18
C GLU A 1211 22.26 -18.62 -42.57
N PRO A 1212 20.98 -18.83 -42.94
CA PRO A 1212 20.20 -19.95 -42.44
C PRO A 1212 20.80 -21.32 -42.83
N LEU A 1213 20.82 -22.26 -41.89
CA LEU A 1213 21.16 -23.66 -42.16
C LEU A 1213 20.03 -24.33 -42.96
N THR A 1214 20.37 -24.94 -44.10
CA THR A 1214 19.38 -25.58 -45.00
C THR A 1214 19.06 -27.03 -44.63
N GLU A 1215 19.97 -27.74 -43.98
CA GLU A 1215 19.82 -29.18 -43.64
C GLU A 1215 19.73 -29.43 -42.12
N VAL A 1216 19.00 -28.59 -41.39
CA VAL A 1216 18.85 -28.67 -39.92
C VAL A 1216 18.41 -30.06 -39.43
N MET A 1217 17.53 -30.76 -40.18
CA MET A 1217 17.08 -32.11 -39.81
C MET A 1217 18.20 -33.14 -39.73
N ARG A 1218 19.29 -32.99 -40.52
CA ARG A 1218 20.43 -33.91 -40.44
C ARG A 1218 21.15 -33.79 -39.11
N VAL A 1219 21.16 -32.60 -38.51
CA VAL A 1219 21.77 -32.35 -37.19
C VAL A 1219 21.02 -33.11 -36.10
N PHE A 1220 19.69 -32.98 -36.04
CA PHE A 1220 18.87 -33.67 -35.06
C PHE A 1220 18.96 -35.20 -35.22
N ASN A 1221 18.87 -35.72 -36.45
CA ASN A 1221 18.98 -37.16 -36.72
C ASN A 1221 20.35 -37.74 -36.30
N ALA A 1222 21.45 -37.01 -36.54
CA ALA A 1222 22.79 -37.47 -36.18
C ALA A 1222 23.00 -37.56 -34.66
N LEU A 1223 22.36 -36.67 -33.89
CA LEU A 1223 22.42 -36.69 -32.43
C LEU A 1223 21.55 -37.81 -31.84
N GLU A 1224 20.34 -38.01 -32.36
CA GLU A 1224 19.41 -39.07 -31.93
C GLU A 1224 19.97 -40.49 -32.19
N GLN A 1225 20.63 -40.70 -33.33
CA GLN A 1225 21.29 -41.98 -33.66
C GLN A 1225 22.43 -42.33 -32.68
N ARG A 1226 23.15 -41.32 -32.18
CA ARG A 1226 24.25 -41.54 -31.23
C ARG A 1226 23.74 -41.82 -29.82
N GLU A 1227 22.68 -41.14 -29.38
CA GLU A 1227 22.04 -41.47 -28.09
C GLU A 1227 21.51 -42.90 -28.08
N SER A 1228 20.85 -43.33 -29.15
CA SER A 1228 20.36 -44.70 -29.31
C SER A 1228 21.47 -45.76 -29.31
N SER A 1229 22.71 -45.37 -29.61
CA SER A 1229 23.90 -46.24 -29.56
C SER A 1229 24.62 -46.25 -28.19
N LEU A 1230 24.27 -45.31 -27.30
CA LEU A 1230 24.84 -45.12 -25.97
C LEU A 1230 23.87 -45.52 -24.84
N SER A 1231 22.56 -45.55 -25.11
CA SER A 1231 21.51 -46.14 -24.27
C SER A 1231 21.44 -47.66 -24.42
#